data_AF-A0A5E8H9I3-F1
#
_entry.id   AF-A0A5E8H9I3-F1
#
_cell.length_a   1.000
_cell.length_b   1.000
_cell.length_c   1.000
_cell.angle_alpha   90.00
_cell.angle_beta   90.00
_cell.angle_gamma   90.00
#
_symmetry.space_group_name_H-M   'P 1'
#
loop_
_entity.id
_entity.type
_entity.pdbx_description
1 polymer ?
#
loop_
_entity_poly.entity_id
_entity_poly.type
_entity_poly.pdbx_seq_one_letter_code
_entity_poly.pdbx_strand_id
1 'polypeptide(L)'
;MEYNYSLPNIGTITDAWTYFWLQLPYGIPGIISLVVGFFLSAFSFRRIFHTHGEEKILSFNVAISFFGYGILGLVLSLRAWIFDRELLLSLNNWLYLFILLILPSNFYICYALSRKKIFLYYTYLCWASVAFGYVGLFQGLGFHNDWFDYQFGKYPKATNFIKPFGIIPLVGYFALVLPFFTFQWKILLKRIHKSLFIGYNVLFLMTISNAPVLLGYNVYPGSFFIFIPLILIAYGIFRSDFLDVNELLFDRNGLFYILFGVVSFSLIVLSGTVALGLSHNAYLNDNWFPHALPPTISFFVAIFMAIIVAGSNPQAKINQLCAFSLIITAFYNLQSIPTKLELDYLILLRISQVSFLIFSLAPSILSRFVLKAIGSQRPKSLLAVDLLSILCAFLSITPYLHNGYYKYEFGIIHKSDMVPYLLGIAGFFSFIIVGREIRKRWKDLPRESIVALGSVLLSGVFLLTAFFPAHGFHFPPISDYLFIPTTLLGFAVLKLGAFSLPGRTIRFSQKLANLGIFSILFASLLQMPKFLENLAFGESLFHITLVTLPLVLFNYLLVYVFARPLAEELDRSYILLEQAKKEAELAGEESEKLLLNILPKSVAEEIKINGYCEPKSFDEATILFTDFRGFTEVAKNMESSELITELDACFTQFDEIISRNKLEKLKTIGDSYMCAGGLPDSNFTSPIDACLAALEIRSFMDQMKHIKTELNLPYWELRIGIHTGSVIAGVVGRFKFAYDIWGNSVNTASRMESSGIVGEINISQATYDKVRFLFQCEHRGKIIDKNGERHDMYLLKHIKAKYSKDGLVPNDSFWSIYNKIKQGSKIVLKSKVEREGIF
;
A
#
# COMPACT_ATOMS: atom_id res chain seq x y z
N MET A 1 52.51 -1.82 -23.61
CA MET A 1 53.69 -1.39 -22.82
C MET A 1 53.26 -1.05 -21.41
N GLU A 2 54.04 -1.42 -20.40
CA GLU A 2 53.80 -1.05 -19.00
C GLU A 2 54.32 0.36 -18.73
N TYR A 3 53.49 1.21 -18.12
CA TYR A 3 53.86 2.57 -17.74
C TYR A 3 53.71 2.75 -16.23
N ASN A 4 54.78 3.20 -15.58
CA ASN A 4 54.74 3.61 -14.19
C ASN A 4 54.38 5.09 -14.11
N TYR A 5 53.28 5.40 -13.42
CA TYR A 5 52.89 6.77 -13.13
C TYR A 5 53.21 7.08 -11.67
N SER A 6 53.98 8.15 -11.45
CA SER A 6 54.21 8.70 -10.11
C SER A 6 53.26 9.87 -9.89
N LEU A 7 52.58 9.89 -8.75
CA LEU A 7 51.68 10.99 -8.42
C LEU A 7 52.48 12.30 -8.29
N PRO A 8 51.96 13.44 -8.82
CA PRO A 8 52.63 14.72 -8.69
C PRO A 8 52.75 15.15 -7.23
N ASN A 9 53.89 15.78 -6.87
CA ASN A 9 54.09 16.32 -5.54
C ASN A 9 53.15 17.51 -5.30
N ILE A 10 52.51 17.57 -4.12
CA ILE A 10 51.55 18.63 -3.77
C ILE A 10 52.20 20.03 -3.89
N GLY A 11 53.49 20.16 -3.55
CA GLY A 11 54.22 21.43 -3.60
C GLY A 11 54.54 21.93 -5.01
N THR A 12 54.37 21.11 -6.06
CA THR A 12 54.63 21.49 -7.46
C THR A 12 53.37 21.80 -8.26
N ILE A 13 52.19 21.71 -7.64
CA ILE A 13 50.89 21.92 -8.31
C ILE A 13 50.48 23.38 -8.24
N THR A 14 50.26 23.99 -9.41
CA THR A 14 49.79 25.38 -9.55
C THR A 14 48.31 25.47 -9.94
N ASP A 15 47.72 24.38 -10.43
CA ASP A 15 46.34 24.31 -10.90
C ASP A 15 45.38 23.75 -9.84
N ALA A 16 44.27 24.45 -9.61
CA ALA A 16 43.24 24.07 -8.65
C ALA A 16 42.53 22.76 -9.06
N TRP A 17 42.38 22.50 -10.36
CA TRP A 17 41.71 21.30 -10.84
C TRP A 17 42.53 20.04 -10.60
N THR A 18 43.83 20.08 -10.88
CA THR A 18 44.76 18.99 -10.57
C THR A 18 44.86 18.75 -9.05
N TYR A 19 44.89 19.83 -8.25
CA TYR A 19 44.88 19.74 -6.79
C TYR A 19 43.63 19.01 -6.25
N PHE A 20 42.45 19.36 -6.77
CA PHE A 20 41.18 18.71 -6.38
C PHE A 20 41.22 17.20 -6.60
N TRP A 21 41.59 16.75 -7.80
CA TRP A 21 41.64 15.32 -8.12
C TRP A 21 42.70 14.59 -7.28
N LEU A 22 43.86 15.21 -7.03
CA LEU A 22 44.87 14.62 -6.16
C LEU A 22 44.34 14.41 -4.74
N GLN A 23 43.63 15.41 -4.20
CA GLN A 23 43.11 15.45 -2.83
C GLN A 23 41.72 14.79 -2.66
N LEU A 24 41.07 14.37 -3.74
CA LEU A 24 39.74 13.77 -3.74
C LEU A 24 39.58 12.70 -2.62
N PRO A 25 40.49 11.71 -2.46
CA PRO A 25 40.31 10.63 -1.50
C PRO A 25 40.27 11.10 -0.04
N TYR A 26 41.01 12.17 0.28
CA TYR A 26 41.06 12.71 1.63
C TYR A 26 39.77 13.43 2.04
N GLY A 27 39.00 13.93 1.07
CA GLY A 27 37.69 14.53 1.36
C GLY A 27 36.53 13.53 1.42
N ILE A 28 36.65 12.32 0.88
CA ILE A 28 35.58 11.30 0.88
C ILE A 28 35.08 10.95 2.29
N PRO A 29 35.96 10.69 3.30
CA PRO A 29 35.53 10.46 4.68
C PRO A 29 34.63 11.56 5.25
N GLY A 30 34.90 12.82 4.89
CA GLY A 30 34.07 13.95 5.27
C GLY A 30 32.68 13.95 4.61
N ILE A 31 32.58 13.57 3.33
CA ILE A 31 31.29 13.39 2.65
C ILE A 31 30.47 12.29 3.31
N ILE A 32 31.10 11.16 3.66
CA ILE A 32 30.42 10.06 4.33
C ILE A 32 29.84 10.56 5.65
N SER A 33 30.60 11.35 6.41
CA SER A 33 30.13 11.99 7.64
C SER A 33 28.97 12.95 7.39
N LEU A 34 29.03 13.75 6.31
CA LEU A 34 27.96 14.65 5.88
C LEU A 34 26.65 13.89 5.59
N VAL A 35 26.73 12.88 4.73
CA VAL A 35 25.57 12.08 4.31
C VAL A 35 24.95 11.36 5.51
N VAL A 36 25.77 10.66 6.32
CA VAL A 36 25.28 9.93 7.49
C VAL A 36 24.73 10.90 8.54
N GLY A 37 25.41 12.02 8.80
CA GLY A 37 24.97 13.03 9.76
C GLY A 37 23.64 13.68 9.37
N PHE A 38 23.49 14.10 8.11
CA PHE A 38 22.23 14.67 7.61
C PHE A 38 21.10 13.65 7.61
N PHE A 39 21.40 12.41 7.23
CA PHE A 39 20.42 11.33 7.29
C PHE A 39 19.91 11.14 8.72
N LEU A 40 20.80 10.91 9.68
CA LEU A 40 20.43 10.74 11.10
C LEU A 40 19.72 11.97 11.69
N SER A 41 20.11 13.16 11.26
CA SER A 41 19.45 14.41 11.64
C SER A 41 18.02 14.47 11.12
N ALA A 42 17.78 14.14 9.84
CA ALA A 42 16.45 14.15 9.24
C ALA A 42 15.46 13.20 9.96
N PHE A 43 15.90 12.00 10.33
CA PHE A 43 15.09 11.07 11.14
C PHE A 43 14.77 11.65 12.52
N SER A 44 15.77 12.25 13.16
CA SER A 44 15.61 12.86 14.47
C SER A 44 14.65 14.05 14.42
N PHE A 45 14.72 14.87 13.36
CA PHE A 45 13.79 15.98 13.09
C PHE A 45 12.35 15.51 12.89
N ARG A 46 12.15 14.47 12.09
CA ARG A 46 10.80 13.92 11.85
C ARG A 46 10.15 13.46 13.15
N ARG A 47 10.92 12.84 14.05
CA ARG A 47 10.42 12.37 15.34
C ARG A 47 9.91 13.50 16.25
N ILE A 48 10.41 14.73 16.10
CA ILE A 48 9.97 15.90 16.87
C ILE A 48 8.48 16.18 16.69
N PHE A 49 7.91 15.87 15.52
CA PHE A 49 6.48 16.05 15.24
C PHE A 49 5.59 15.00 15.90
N HIS A 50 6.17 13.88 16.36
CA HIS A 50 5.44 12.77 16.98
C HIS A 50 5.67 12.67 18.50
N THR A 51 6.68 13.35 19.06
CA THR A 51 7.03 13.30 20.49
C THR A 51 6.66 14.57 21.25
N HIS A 52 6.39 14.43 22.55
CA HIS A 52 5.90 15.51 23.42
C HIS A 52 6.80 15.65 24.67
N GLY A 53 6.81 16.83 25.28
CA GLY A 53 7.55 17.09 26.53
C GLY A 53 9.07 16.96 26.40
N GLU A 54 9.71 16.28 27.35
CA GLU A 54 11.18 16.13 27.41
C GLU A 54 11.75 15.31 26.25
N GLU A 55 11.00 14.34 25.73
CA GLU A 55 11.43 13.54 24.57
C GLU A 55 11.55 14.37 23.30
N LYS A 56 10.71 15.41 23.17
CA LYS A 56 10.79 16.37 22.07
C LYS A 56 12.11 17.15 22.11
N ILE A 57 12.50 17.60 23.31
CA ILE A 57 13.76 18.35 23.51
C ILE A 57 14.96 17.44 23.29
N LEU A 58 14.91 16.18 23.74
CA LEU A 58 15.95 15.18 23.43
C LEU A 58 16.08 14.96 21.92
N SER A 59 14.96 14.73 21.21
CA SER A 59 14.96 14.51 19.77
C SER A 59 15.53 15.71 19.00
N PHE A 60 15.23 16.94 19.45
CA PHE A 60 15.79 18.17 18.88
C PHE A 60 17.31 18.27 19.07
N ASN A 61 17.82 18.00 20.27
CA ASN A 61 19.27 18.02 20.52
C ASN A 61 20.01 16.91 19.75
N VAL A 62 19.41 15.72 19.61
CA VAL A 62 19.95 14.65 18.76
C VAL A 62 19.99 15.08 17.29
N ALA A 63 18.94 15.74 16.80
CA ALA A 63 18.88 16.25 15.44
C ALA A 63 19.96 17.30 15.15
N ILE A 64 20.14 18.27 16.05
CA ILE A 64 21.17 19.30 15.95
C ILE A 64 22.57 18.71 16.04
N SER A 65 22.80 17.77 16.96
CA SER A 65 24.08 17.09 17.12
C SER A 65 24.50 16.41 15.81
N PHE A 66 23.64 15.56 15.24
CA PHE A 66 23.94 14.90 13.97
C PHE A 66 24.06 15.86 12.78
N PHE A 67 23.27 16.93 12.75
CA PHE A 67 23.40 17.99 11.74
C PHE A 67 24.78 18.64 11.82
N GLY A 68 25.20 19.05 13.01
CA GLY A 68 26.51 19.64 13.25
C GLY A 68 27.66 18.69 12.87
N TYR A 69 27.54 17.40 13.20
CA TYR A 69 28.50 16.39 12.74
C TYR A 69 28.55 16.23 11.23
N GLY A 70 27.40 16.34 10.55
CA GLY A 70 27.34 16.36 9.10
C GLY A 70 28.10 17.57 8.52
N ILE A 71 27.85 18.76 9.05
CA ILE A 71 28.56 20.00 8.65
C ILE A 71 30.06 19.93 8.96
N LEU A 72 30.46 19.34 10.09
CA LEU A 72 31.87 19.10 10.39
C LEU A 72 32.50 18.19 9.33
N GLY A 73 31.79 17.16 8.87
CA GLY A 73 32.18 16.35 7.72
C GLY A 73 32.41 17.17 6.46
N LEU A 74 31.48 18.05 6.11
CA LEU A 74 31.62 18.96 4.97
C LEU A 74 32.87 19.86 5.10
N VAL A 75 33.09 20.47 6.26
CA VAL A 75 34.27 21.30 6.50
C VAL A 75 35.56 20.50 6.31
N LEU A 76 35.63 19.26 6.78
CA LEU A 76 36.79 18.40 6.60
C LEU A 76 37.04 18.09 5.11
N SER A 77 35.98 17.84 4.33
CA SER A 77 36.10 17.65 2.87
C SER A 77 36.60 18.91 2.16
N LEU A 78 36.04 20.07 2.50
CA LEU A 78 36.45 21.35 1.89
C LEU A 78 37.90 21.70 2.21
N ARG A 79 38.37 21.39 3.43
CA ARG A 79 39.77 21.57 3.84
C ARG A 79 40.75 20.71 3.04
N ALA A 80 40.31 19.56 2.54
CA ALA A 80 41.11 18.73 1.65
C ALA A 80 41.10 19.30 0.22
N TRP A 81 39.91 19.61 -0.30
CA TRP A 81 39.69 19.86 -1.73
C TRP A 81 39.94 21.29 -2.22
N ILE A 82 39.72 22.31 -1.38
CA ILE A 82 39.83 23.70 -1.82
C ILE A 82 41.30 24.13 -1.82
N PHE A 83 41.75 24.58 -2.99
CA PHE A 83 43.09 25.13 -3.16
C PHE A 83 43.22 26.53 -2.52
N ASP A 84 42.25 27.41 -2.78
CA ASP A 84 42.21 28.80 -2.30
C ASP A 84 41.96 28.91 -0.78
N ARG A 85 42.91 29.53 -0.07
CA ARG A 85 42.86 29.70 1.38
C ARG A 85 41.85 30.75 1.83
N GLU A 86 41.60 31.80 1.04
CA GLU A 86 40.66 32.86 1.41
C GLU A 86 39.22 32.35 1.32
N LEU A 87 38.87 31.70 0.21
CA LEU A 87 37.59 31.01 0.05
C LEU A 87 37.38 29.98 1.15
N LEU A 88 38.39 29.17 1.46
CA LEU A 88 38.30 28.14 2.51
C LEU A 88 38.10 28.77 3.91
N LEU A 89 38.75 29.89 4.21
CA LEU A 89 38.58 30.62 5.47
C LEU A 89 37.14 31.14 5.61
N SER A 90 36.61 31.74 4.55
CA SER A 90 35.23 32.24 4.50
C SER A 90 34.21 31.11 4.72
N LEU A 91 34.34 30.01 3.98
CA LEU A 91 33.47 28.84 4.14
C LEU A 91 33.58 28.23 5.54
N ASN A 92 34.78 28.18 6.11
CA ASN A 92 35.01 27.66 7.45
C ASN A 92 34.34 28.55 8.52
N ASN A 93 34.35 29.88 8.38
CA ASN A 93 33.61 30.78 9.27
C ASN A 93 32.09 30.54 9.22
N TRP A 94 31.50 30.45 8.02
CA TRP A 94 30.06 30.22 7.86
C TRP A 94 29.61 28.86 8.42
N LEU A 95 30.35 27.80 8.10
CA LEU A 95 29.98 26.44 8.49
C LEU A 95 30.23 26.19 9.99
N TYR A 96 31.17 26.89 10.63
CA TYR A 96 31.41 26.74 12.07
C TYR A 96 30.22 27.19 12.94
N LEU A 97 29.31 28.03 12.42
CA LEU A 97 28.08 28.40 13.13
C LEU A 97 27.28 27.17 13.56
N PHE A 98 27.26 26.13 12.73
CA PHE A 98 26.54 24.89 13.01
C PHE A 98 27.38 23.90 13.84
N ILE A 99 28.71 23.91 13.67
CA ILE A 99 29.63 23.04 14.41
C ILE A 99 29.65 23.40 15.90
N LEU A 100 29.54 24.70 16.22
CA LEU A 100 29.50 25.17 17.61
C LEU A 100 28.34 24.55 18.42
N LEU A 101 27.24 24.17 17.76
CA LEU A 101 26.06 23.59 18.40
C LEU A 101 26.21 22.11 18.81
N ILE A 102 27.23 21.41 18.30
CA ILE A 102 27.46 19.99 18.59
C ILE A 102 27.62 19.77 20.10
N LEU A 103 28.41 20.60 20.76
CA LEU A 103 28.84 20.40 22.14
C LEU A 103 27.74 20.65 23.17
N PRO A 104 26.98 21.77 23.16
CA PRO A 104 25.84 21.92 24.05
C PRO A 104 24.80 20.81 23.82
N SER A 105 24.54 20.44 22.57
CA SER A 105 23.62 19.33 22.25
C SER A 105 24.10 18.01 22.86
N ASN A 106 25.39 17.72 22.78
CA ASN A 106 25.94 16.47 23.30
C ASN A 106 25.90 16.36 24.82
N PHE A 107 26.20 17.45 25.54
CA PHE A 107 26.10 17.48 26.99
C PHE A 107 24.64 17.40 27.45
N TYR A 108 23.70 17.96 26.69
CA TYR A 108 22.26 17.79 26.97
C TYR A 108 21.82 16.33 26.81
N ILE A 109 22.31 15.63 25.78
CA ILE A 109 22.03 14.19 25.60
C ILE A 109 22.57 13.39 26.79
N CYS A 110 23.78 13.70 27.28
CA CYS A 110 24.32 13.11 28.51
C CYS A 110 23.44 13.42 29.74
N TYR A 111 22.87 14.63 29.85
CA TYR A 111 21.88 14.96 30.87
C TYR A 111 20.61 14.11 30.75
N ALA A 112 20.04 14.00 29.55
CA ALA A 112 18.82 13.21 29.32
C ALA A 112 19.00 11.73 29.67
N LEU A 113 20.18 11.17 29.38
CA LEU A 113 20.52 9.78 29.71
C LEU A 113 20.82 9.56 31.20
N SER A 114 21.50 10.51 31.84
CA SER A 114 21.96 10.38 33.24
C SER A 114 20.97 10.88 34.28
N ARG A 115 20.10 11.82 33.89
CA ARG A 115 19.25 12.66 34.75
C ARG A 115 20.01 13.43 35.85
N LYS A 116 21.33 13.61 35.71
CA LYS A 116 22.15 14.37 36.68
C LYS A 116 22.26 15.84 36.28
N LYS A 117 21.83 16.76 37.16
CA LYS A 117 21.85 18.22 36.93
C LYS A 117 23.22 18.79 36.55
N ILE A 118 24.33 18.14 36.94
CA ILE A 118 25.68 18.58 36.58
C ILE A 118 25.91 18.66 35.06
N PHE A 119 25.33 17.74 34.28
CA PHE A 119 25.41 17.79 32.82
C PHE A 119 24.57 18.93 32.22
N LEU A 120 23.46 19.29 32.86
CA LEU A 120 22.62 20.41 32.45
C LEU A 120 23.35 21.75 32.68
N TYR A 121 23.99 21.93 33.84
CA TYR A 121 24.81 23.13 34.10
C TYR A 121 25.99 23.23 33.13
N TYR A 122 26.61 22.09 32.80
CA TYR A 122 27.68 22.06 31.80
C TYR A 122 27.17 22.41 30.39
N THR A 123 25.94 22.01 30.07
CA THR A 123 25.27 22.39 28.81
C THR A 123 25.13 23.91 28.71
N TYR A 124 24.74 24.59 29.79
CA TYR A 124 24.67 26.06 29.81
C TYR A 124 26.04 26.72 29.66
N LEU A 125 27.09 26.14 30.27
CA LEU A 125 28.46 26.61 30.07
C LEU A 125 28.90 26.47 28.61
N CYS A 126 28.54 25.38 27.94
CA CYS A 126 28.79 25.22 26.50
C CYS A 126 27.99 26.24 25.67
N TRP A 127 26.74 26.56 26.02
CA TRP A 127 25.99 27.62 25.35
C TRP A 127 26.65 29.00 25.47
N ALA A 128 27.23 29.32 26.63
CA ALA A 128 27.99 30.56 26.82
C ALA A 128 29.21 30.63 25.88
N SER A 129 29.92 29.52 25.68
CA SER A 129 31.04 29.48 24.72
C SER A 129 30.59 29.57 23.26
N VAL A 130 29.42 29.02 22.91
CA VAL A 130 28.80 29.20 21.59
C VAL A 130 28.46 30.67 21.34
N ALA A 131 27.82 31.34 22.30
CA ALA A 131 27.47 32.75 22.17
C ALA A 131 28.72 33.62 21.93
N PHE A 132 29.80 33.35 22.66
CA PHE A 132 31.08 34.03 22.47
C PHE A 132 31.71 33.72 21.11
N GLY A 133 31.65 32.47 20.65
CA GLY A 133 32.11 32.06 19.32
C GLY A 133 31.33 32.72 18.18
N TYR A 134 30.01 32.89 18.33
CA TYR A 134 29.17 33.57 17.33
C TYR A 134 29.54 35.03 17.14
N VAL A 135 29.86 35.76 18.22
CA VAL A 135 30.36 37.14 18.10
C VAL A 135 31.60 37.20 17.20
N GLY A 136 32.57 36.31 17.42
CA GLY A 136 33.77 36.25 16.58
C GLY A 136 33.49 35.83 15.13
N LEU A 137 32.61 34.86 14.90
CA LEU A 137 32.26 34.37 13.56
C LEU A 137 31.52 35.43 12.73
N PHE A 138 30.53 36.12 13.31
CA PHE A 138 29.78 37.19 12.60
C PHE A 138 30.64 38.41 12.28
N GLN A 139 31.70 38.64 13.04
CA GLN A 139 32.68 39.70 12.76
C GLN A 139 33.80 39.26 11.80
N GLY A 140 33.78 38.01 11.33
CA GLY A 140 34.84 37.45 10.46
C GLY A 140 36.15 37.16 11.20
N LEU A 141 36.18 37.27 12.53
CA LEU A 141 37.34 37.09 13.40
C LEU A 141 37.38 35.70 14.07
N GLY A 142 36.77 34.69 13.47
CA GLY A 142 36.73 33.33 14.03
C GLY A 142 38.07 32.59 13.97
N PHE A 143 38.78 32.73 12.84
CA PHE A 143 40.05 32.05 12.58
C PHE A 143 41.11 33.04 12.09
N HIS A 144 42.39 32.72 12.36
CA HIS A 144 43.54 33.45 11.85
C HIS A 144 43.86 33.05 10.39
N ASN A 145 44.65 33.88 9.70
CA ASN A 145 45.20 33.57 8.37
C ASN A 145 46.37 32.57 8.41
N ASP A 146 46.72 32.07 9.60
CA ASP A 146 47.72 31.03 9.80
C ASP A 146 47.12 29.64 9.69
N TRP A 147 47.83 28.72 9.02
CA TRP A 147 47.37 27.36 8.75
C TRP A 147 48.36 26.30 9.20
N PHE A 148 47.84 25.13 9.58
CA PHE A 148 48.56 23.87 9.61
C PHE A 148 48.23 23.08 8.34
N ASP A 149 49.27 22.77 7.57
CA ASP A 149 49.16 21.99 6.34
C ASP A 149 49.44 20.51 6.65
N TYR A 150 48.41 19.68 6.57
CA TYR A 150 48.54 18.22 6.63
C TYR A 150 48.36 17.62 5.23
N GLN A 151 48.82 16.38 5.04
CA GLN A 151 48.64 15.65 3.77
C GLN A 151 47.17 15.54 3.33
N PHE A 152 46.24 15.54 4.29
CA PHE A 152 44.80 15.35 4.10
C PHE A 152 43.98 16.64 4.19
N GLY A 153 44.60 17.81 4.37
CA GLY A 153 43.89 19.09 4.34
C GLY A 153 44.55 20.21 5.15
N LYS A 154 44.03 21.42 4.95
CA LYS A 154 44.52 22.67 5.54
C LYS A 154 43.65 23.07 6.73
N TYR A 155 44.26 23.35 7.89
CA TYR A 155 43.56 23.65 9.14
C TYR A 155 43.92 25.05 9.64
N PRO A 156 42.95 25.99 9.76
CA PRO A 156 43.26 27.33 10.22
C PRO A 156 43.34 27.39 11.74
N LYS A 157 44.23 28.25 12.27
CA LYS A 157 44.35 28.46 13.72
C LYS A 157 43.14 29.25 14.24
N ALA A 158 42.62 28.87 15.40
CA ALA A 158 41.46 29.55 15.98
C ALA A 158 41.87 30.85 16.70
N THR A 159 41.02 31.87 16.63
CA THR A 159 41.20 33.08 17.45
C THR A 159 40.74 32.87 18.88
N ASN A 160 40.92 33.88 19.73
CA ASN A 160 40.46 33.84 21.12
C ASN A 160 38.94 33.67 21.23
N PHE A 161 38.15 33.96 20.20
CA PHE A 161 36.70 33.73 20.19
C PHE A 161 36.32 32.25 20.12
N ILE A 162 37.08 31.43 19.38
CA ILE A 162 36.79 30.00 19.18
C ILE A 162 37.56 29.11 20.17
N LYS A 163 38.71 29.55 20.71
CA LYS A 163 39.48 28.77 21.70
C LYS A 163 38.64 28.22 22.89
N PRO A 164 37.69 28.97 23.49
CA PRO A 164 36.83 28.45 24.56
C PRO A 164 36.01 27.22 24.15
N PHE A 165 35.57 27.13 22.88
CA PHE A 165 34.88 25.97 22.33
C PHE A 165 35.75 24.71 22.30
N GLY A 166 37.07 24.84 22.16
CA GLY A 166 38.00 23.71 22.28
C GLY A 166 38.27 23.31 23.73
N ILE A 167 38.47 24.28 24.63
CA ILE A 167 38.94 24.04 26.01
C ILE A 167 37.82 23.51 26.90
N ILE A 168 36.67 24.18 26.94
CA ILE A 168 35.59 23.84 27.88
C ILE A 168 35.20 22.36 27.69
N PRO A 169 34.85 21.89 26.50
CA PRO A 169 34.37 20.52 26.30
C PRO A 169 35.44 19.46 26.55
N LEU A 170 36.72 19.76 26.33
CA LEU A 170 37.85 18.90 26.69
C LEU A 170 37.85 18.61 28.20
N VAL A 171 37.74 19.65 29.03
CA VAL A 171 37.67 19.52 30.49
C VAL A 171 36.40 18.74 30.88
N GLY A 172 35.24 19.10 30.32
CA GLY A 172 33.97 18.45 30.63
C GLY A 172 33.94 16.97 30.27
N TYR A 173 34.62 16.58 29.18
CA TYR A 173 34.68 15.18 28.79
C TYR A 173 35.48 14.33 29.77
N PHE A 174 36.70 14.74 30.12
CA PHE A 174 37.52 13.98 31.06
C PHE A 174 36.99 14.03 32.49
N ALA A 175 36.40 15.15 32.91
CA ALA A 175 35.88 15.32 34.27
C ALA A 175 34.48 14.72 34.50
N LEU A 176 33.60 14.74 33.50
CA LEU A 176 32.19 14.37 33.67
C LEU A 176 31.77 13.21 32.76
N VAL A 177 32.05 13.29 31.46
CA VAL A 177 31.57 12.30 30.47
C VAL A 177 32.28 10.97 30.66
N LEU A 178 33.62 10.93 30.66
CA LEU A 178 34.39 9.69 30.77
C LEU A 178 34.08 8.91 32.06
N PRO A 179 34.04 9.52 33.27
CA PRO A 179 33.64 8.82 34.49
C PRO A 179 32.18 8.33 34.47
N PHE A 180 31.27 9.09 33.87
CA PHE A 180 29.88 8.67 33.71
C PHE A 180 29.74 7.45 32.80
N PHE A 181 30.44 7.47 31.66
CA PHE A 181 30.42 6.38 30.68
C PHE A 181 31.03 5.09 31.24
N THR A 182 32.11 5.17 32.02
CA THR A 182 32.73 3.99 32.65
C THR A 182 31.89 3.42 33.80
N PHE A 183 31.33 4.28 34.67
CA PHE A 183 30.57 3.84 35.84
C PHE A 183 29.18 3.28 35.47
N GLN A 184 28.47 3.91 34.53
CA GLN A 184 27.12 3.47 34.12
C GLN A 184 27.10 2.51 32.93
N TRP A 185 28.26 2.12 32.41
CA TRP A 185 28.43 1.22 31.26
C TRP A 185 27.48 0.01 31.28
N LYS A 186 27.48 -0.76 32.38
CA LYS A 186 26.66 -1.99 32.50
C LYS A 186 25.15 -1.73 32.55
N ILE A 187 24.73 -0.58 33.09
CA ILE A 187 23.31 -0.22 33.23
C ILE A 187 22.77 0.28 31.89
N LEU A 188 23.54 1.13 31.21
CA LEU A 188 23.15 1.72 29.92
C LEU A 188 23.14 0.68 28.79
N LEU A 189 24.05 -0.29 28.79
CA LEU A 189 24.05 -1.41 27.83
C LEU A 189 22.83 -2.35 27.96
N LYS A 190 22.12 -2.34 29.09
CA LYS A 190 20.85 -3.08 29.23
C LYS A 190 19.68 -2.35 28.57
N ARG A 191 19.78 -1.02 28.39
CA ARG A 191 18.70 -0.18 27.84
C ARG A 191 18.94 0.22 26.38
N ILE A 192 20.20 0.31 25.95
CA ILE A 192 20.60 0.85 24.64
C ILE A 192 21.53 -0.15 23.95
N HIS A 193 21.42 -0.26 22.62
CA HIS A 193 22.29 -1.14 21.84
C HIS A 193 23.76 -0.73 21.95
N LYS A 194 24.66 -1.72 22.10
CA LYS A 194 26.08 -1.49 22.44
C LYS A 194 26.80 -0.54 21.48
N SER A 195 26.50 -0.65 20.18
CA SER A 195 27.13 0.19 19.15
C SER A 195 26.71 1.66 19.22
N LEU A 196 25.48 1.96 19.62
CA LEU A 196 25.01 3.34 19.78
C LEU A 196 25.75 4.02 20.93
N PHE A 197 25.91 3.30 22.04
CA PHE A 197 26.64 3.78 23.21
C PHE A 197 28.14 4.00 22.92
N ILE A 198 28.81 2.99 22.34
CA ILE A 198 30.24 3.07 21.97
C ILE A 198 30.46 4.17 20.94
N GLY A 199 29.65 4.18 19.88
CA GLY A 199 29.79 5.12 18.79
C GLY A 199 29.66 6.55 19.27
N TYR A 200 28.68 6.85 20.13
CA TYR A 200 28.49 8.20 20.65
C TYR A 200 29.64 8.68 21.55
N ASN A 201 30.22 7.80 22.38
CA ASN A 201 31.40 8.13 23.18
C ASN A 201 32.62 8.44 22.31
N VAL A 202 32.91 7.56 21.34
CA VAL A 202 34.03 7.73 20.40
C VAL A 202 33.82 8.99 19.55
N LEU A 203 32.59 9.29 19.15
CA LEU A 203 32.25 10.51 18.42
C LEU A 203 32.61 11.77 19.22
N PHE A 204 32.25 11.79 20.50
CA PHE A 204 32.59 12.90 21.41
C PHE A 204 34.11 13.04 21.57
N LEU A 205 34.81 11.93 21.79
CA LEU A 205 36.28 11.90 21.90
C LEU A 205 36.96 12.45 20.63
N MET A 206 36.53 12.01 19.45
CA MET A 206 37.08 12.47 18.17
C MET A 206 36.82 13.95 17.92
N THR A 207 35.70 14.50 18.40
CA THR A 207 35.41 15.94 18.32
C THR A 207 36.38 16.75 19.17
N ILE A 208 36.61 16.31 20.40
CA ILE A 208 37.47 16.99 21.36
C ILE A 208 38.95 16.89 20.98
N SER A 209 39.34 15.85 20.24
CA SER A 209 40.70 15.72 19.71
C SER A 209 41.13 16.88 18.79
N ASN A 210 40.20 17.73 18.35
CA ASN A 210 40.50 18.96 17.61
C ASN A 210 40.97 20.12 18.48
N ALA A 211 40.78 20.05 19.80
CA ALA A 211 41.14 21.15 20.71
C ALA A 211 42.62 21.58 20.60
N PRO A 212 43.62 20.67 20.52
CA PRO A 212 45.01 21.07 20.35
C PRO A 212 45.26 21.90 19.08
N VAL A 213 44.65 21.53 17.95
CA VAL A 213 44.78 22.26 16.67
C VAL A 213 44.16 23.65 16.78
N LEU A 214 42.97 23.75 17.39
CA LEU A 214 42.32 25.04 17.65
C LEU A 214 43.17 25.94 18.58
N LEU A 215 43.90 25.34 19.53
CA LEU A 215 44.79 26.06 20.44
C LEU A 215 46.13 26.46 19.81
N GLY A 216 46.42 26.02 18.60
CA GLY A 216 47.65 26.34 17.89
C GLY A 216 48.78 25.31 18.07
N TYR A 217 48.47 24.08 18.51
CA TYR A 217 49.42 22.98 18.56
C TYR A 217 49.27 22.08 17.33
N ASN A 218 50.39 21.75 16.69
CA ASN A 218 50.42 20.87 15.51
C ASN A 218 50.28 19.39 15.91
N VAL A 219 49.05 19.00 16.28
CA VAL A 219 48.68 17.62 16.65
C VAL A 219 47.66 17.11 15.65
N TYR A 220 47.72 15.82 15.32
CA TYR A 220 46.78 15.20 14.39
C TYR A 220 45.31 15.35 14.89
N PRO A 221 44.42 16.02 14.13
CA PRO A 221 43.01 16.14 14.47
C PRO A 221 42.29 14.81 14.24
N GLY A 222 41.93 14.11 15.33
CA GLY A 222 41.19 12.84 15.26
C GLY A 222 39.79 12.97 14.65
N SER A 223 39.24 14.18 14.50
CA SER A 223 37.93 14.38 13.87
C SER A 223 37.88 13.92 12.42
N PHE A 224 39.02 13.77 11.75
CA PHE A 224 39.10 13.19 10.41
C PHE A 224 38.42 11.81 10.31
N PHE A 225 38.40 11.06 11.42
CA PHE A 225 37.83 9.72 11.50
C PHE A 225 36.38 9.67 12.01
N ILE A 226 35.67 10.81 12.09
CA ILE A 226 34.29 10.88 12.61
C ILE A 226 33.28 10.01 11.84
N PHE A 227 33.54 9.70 10.57
CA PHE A 227 32.69 8.78 9.80
C PHE A 227 32.59 7.39 10.44
N ILE A 228 33.63 6.91 11.13
CA ILE A 228 33.64 5.58 11.78
C ILE A 228 32.60 5.50 12.91
N PRO A 229 32.65 6.36 13.95
CA PRO A 229 31.63 6.34 15.00
C PRO A 229 30.25 6.73 14.47
N LEU A 230 30.11 7.59 13.46
CA LEU A 230 28.81 7.89 12.85
C LEU A 230 28.18 6.66 12.19
N ILE A 231 28.95 5.88 11.42
CA ILE A 231 28.48 4.61 10.84
C ILE A 231 28.11 3.62 11.94
N LEU A 232 28.90 3.55 13.02
CA LEU A 232 28.62 2.67 14.16
C LEU A 232 27.32 3.05 14.89
N ILE A 233 27.07 4.35 15.05
CA ILE A 233 25.82 4.88 15.60
C ILE A 233 24.67 4.57 14.65
N ALA A 234 24.81 4.84 13.35
CA ALA A 234 23.79 4.52 12.35
C ALA A 234 23.44 3.04 12.39
N TYR A 235 24.44 2.15 12.45
CA TYR A 235 24.23 0.72 12.62
C TYR A 235 23.49 0.38 13.93
N GLY A 236 23.85 1.04 15.04
CA GLY A 236 23.13 0.90 16.31
C GLY A 236 21.67 1.31 16.23
N ILE A 237 21.40 2.47 15.64
CA ILE A 237 20.07 3.02 15.41
C ILE A 237 19.26 2.11 14.49
N PHE A 238 19.84 1.50 13.46
CA PHE A 238 19.10 0.57 12.61
C PHE A 238 18.74 -0.73 13.32
N ARG A 239 19.57 -1.17 14.26
CA ARG A 239 19.33 -2.42 15.00
C ARG A 239 18.53 -2.23 16.28
N SER A 240 18.24 -1.00 16.67
CA SER A 240 17.47 -0.65 17.86
C SER A 240 16.27 0.18 17.45
N ASP A 241 15.13 0.07 18.10
CA ASP A 241 13.97 0.93 17.79
C ASP A 241 14.12 2.36 18.35
N PHE A 242 15.36 2.84 18.52
CA PHE A 242 15.67 4.10 19.17
C PHE A 242 15.10 5.33 18.43
N LEU A 243 14.75 5.25 17.14
CA LEU A 243 14.18 6.35 16.35
C LEU A 243 13.04 5.89 15.41
N ASP A 244 12.47 4.70 15.62
CA ASP A 244 11.52 4.06 14.67
C ASP A 244 12.04 3.94 13.23
N VAL A 245 13.36 4.05 13.07
CA VAL A 245 14.06 4.06 11.78
C VAL A 245 14.00 2.69 11.13
N ASN A 246 13.97 1.62 11.93
CA ASN A 246 13.92 0.26 11.45
C ASN A 246 12.60 0.00 10.68
N GLU A 247 11.46 0.41 11.25
CA GLU A 247 10.16 0.34 10.56
C GLU A 247 10.16 1.20 9.29
N LEU A 248 10.63 2.45 9.38
CA LEU A 248 10.57 3.36 8.24
C LEU A 248 11.45 2.91 7.07
N LEU A 249 12.65 2.41 7.35
CA LEU A 249 13.63 2.05 6.33
C LEU A 249 13.46 0.63 5.79
N PHE A 250 13.06 -0.32 6.63
CA PHE A 250 13.00 -1.73 6.27
C PHE A 250 11.58 -2.25 6.13
N ASP A 251 10.64 -1.88 7.01
CA ASP A 251 9.24 -2.36 6.91
C ASP A 251 8.44 -1.58 5.87
N ARG A 252 8.75 -0.29 5.68
CA ARG A 252 8.17 0.56 4.62
C ARG A 252 9.07 0.77 3.40
N ASN A 253 10.13 -0.02 3.27
CA ASN A 253 11.11 0.06 2.17
C ASN A 253 11.76 1.45 1.99
N GLY A 254 11.82 2.30 3.02
CA GLY A 254 12.36 3.66 2.93
C GLY A 254 13.82 3.72 2.49
N LEU A 255 14.68 2.77 2.93
CA LEU A 255 16.10 2.75 2.55
C LEU A 255 16.26 2.59 1.04
N PHE A 256 15.40 1.74 0.49
CA PHE A 256 15.39 1.43 -0.92
C PHE A 256 14.98 2.66 -1.74
N TYR A 257 13.91 3.37 -1.36
CA TYR A 257 13.51 4.60 -2.05
C TYR A 257 14.56 5.72 -1.94
N ILE A 258 15.20 5.86 -0.78
CA ILE A 258 16.25 6.88 -0.57
C ILE A 258 17.45 6.60 -1.48
N LEU A 259 17.94 5.36 -1.51
CA LEU A 259 19.10 4.99 -2.30
C LEU A 259 18.86 5.23 -3.80
N PHE A 260 17.68 4.84 -4.28
CA PHE A 260 17.29 5.13 -5.65
C PHE A 260 17.09 6.63 -5.91
N GLY A 261 16.53 7.40 -4.96
CA GLY A 261 16.44 8.86 -5.08
C GLY A 261 17.81 9.54 -5.23
N VAL A 262 18.83 9.06 -4.50
CA VAL A 262 20.22 9.54 -4.68
C VAL A 262 20.75 9.18 -6.07
N VAL A 263 20.53 7.95 -6.53
CA VAL A 263 20.92 7.55 -7.90
C VAL A 263 20.24 8.44 -8.93
N SER A 264 18.96 8.77 -8.76
CA SER A 264 18.20 9.56 -9.71
C SER A 264 18.65 11.03 -9.73
N PHE A 265 18.97 11.62 -8.57
CA PHE A 265 19.60 12.93 -8.50
C PHE A 265 20.96 12.95 -9.22
N SER A 266 21.82 11.95 -8.97
CA SER A 266 23.11 11.84 -9.64
C SER A 266 22.98 11.72 -11.16
N LEU A 267 21.98 10.98 -11.66
CA LEU A 267 21.71 10.85 -13.10
C LEU A 267 21.25 12.18 -13.72
N ILE A 268 20.45 12.98 -13.02
CA ILE A 268 20.06 14.32 -13.48
C ILE A 268 21.27 15.23 -13.56
N VAL A 269 22.09 15.27 -12.51
CA VAL A 269 23.31 16.09 -12.47
C VAL A 269 24.23 15.67 -13.61
N LEU A 270 24.43 14.36 -13.81
CA LEU A 270 25.20 13.83 -14.93
C LEU A 270 24.63 14.30 -16.27
N SER A 271 23.33 14.12 -16.53
CA SER A 271 22.69 14.56 -17.78
C SER A 271 22.83 16.07 -18.00
N GLY A 272 22.59 16.88 -16.98
CA GLY A 272 22.71 18.33 -17.04
C GLY A 272 24.15 18.79 -17.28
N THR A 273 25.13 18.17 -16.62
CA THR A 273 26.55 18.47 -16.84
C THR A 273 27.02 18.07 -18.23
N VAL A 274 26.57 16.93 -18.76
CA VAL A 274 26.85 16.51 -20.14
C VAL A 274 26.19 17.47 -21.13
N ALA A 275 24.92 17.86 -20.91
CA ALA A 275 24.19 18.75 -21.80
C ALA A 275 24.73 20.19 -21.82
N LEU A 276 25.21 20.70 -20.68
CA LEU A 276 25.70 22.08 -20.54
C LEU A 276 27.23 22.20 -20.72
N GLY A 277 27.98 21.19 -20.31
CA GLY A 277 29.45 21.23 -20.23
C GLY A 277 30.16 20.77 -21.50
N LEU A 278 29.51 19.94 -22.31
CA LEU A 278 30.07 19.49 -23.59
C LEU A 278 29.63 20.44 -24.69
N SER A 279 30.35 21.54 -24.86
CA SER A 279 30.13 22.45 -25.99
C SER A 279 30.35 21.72 -27.32
N HIS A 280 29.61 22.11 -28.35
CA HIS A 280 29.72 21.61 -29.74
C HIS A 280 31.18 21.56 -30.26
N ASN A 281 32.04 22.45 -29.76
CA ASN A 281 33.43 22.58 -30.20
C ASN A 281 34.40 21.60 -29.50
N ALA A 282 33.99 20.93 -28.42
CA ALA A 282 34.87 20.01 -27.67
C ALA A 282 35.15 18.69 -28.41
N TYR A 283 34.31 18.37 -29.41
CA TYR A 283 34.38 17.14 -30.23
C TYR A 283 35.07 17.35 -31.58
N LEU A 284 35.51 18.58 -31.87
CA LEU A 284 36.25 18.89 -33.10
C LEU A 284 37.70 18.36 -33.07
N ASN A 285 38.16 17.76 -31.96
CA ASN A 285 39.42 17.04 -31.91
C ASN A 285 39.17 15.57 -32.28
N ASP A 286 39.98 15.02 -33.20
CA ASP A 286 39.95 13.69 -33.85
C ASP A 286 39.85 12.42 -32.95
N ASN A 287 39.53 12.55 -31.66
CA ASN A 287 39.54 11.44 -30.69
C ASN A 287 38.14 10.86 -30.48
N TRP A 288 37.61 10.17 -31.49
CA TRP A 288 36.45 9.29 -31.32
C TRP A 288 36.83 8.04 -30.50
N PHE A 289 36.07 7.72 -29.46
CA PHE A 289 36.34 6.60 -28.53
C PHE A 289 35.32 5.46 -28.66
N PRO A 290 35.37 4.61 -29.71
CA PRO A 290 34.37 3.56 -29.95
C PRO A 290 34.32 2.53 -28.83
N HIS A 291 35.44 2.27 -28.16
CA HIS A 291 35.53 1.29 -27.08
C HIS A 291 34.83 1.75 -25.79
N ALA A 292 34.54 3.05 -25.62
CA ALA A 292 33.82 3.59 -24.46
C ALA A 292 32.31 3.34 -24.52
N LEU A 293 31.75 3.02 -25.70
CA LEU A 293 30.33 2.81 -25.88
C LEU A 293 29.81 1.54 -25.17
N PRO A 294 30.41 0.33 -25.31
CA PRO A 294 29.95 -0.86 -24.61
C PRO A 294 29.84 -0.74 -23.07
N PRO A 295 30.86 -0.25 -22.33
CA PRO A 295 30.74 -0.13 -20.87
C PRO A 295 29.72 0.94 -20.46
N THR A 296 29.53 2.00 -21.27
CA THR A 296 28.49 3.02 -21.05
C THR A 296 27.09 2.41 -21.15
N ILE A 297 26.84 1.60 -22.19
CA ILE A 297 25.59 0.85 -22.34
C ILE A 297 25.42 -0.12 -21.15
N SER A 298 26.46 -0.88 -20.80
CA SER A 298 26.43 -1.81 -19.66
C SER A 298 26.12 -1.14 -18.33
N PHE A 299 26.67 0.05 -18.07
CA PHE A 299 26.35 0.84 -16.89
C PHE A 299 24.85 1.18 -16.85
N PHE A 300 24.34 1.83 -17.89
CA PHE A 300 22.94 2.27 -17.91
C PHE A 300 21.94 1.13 -17.95
N VAL A 301 22.22 0.05 -18.68
CA VAL A 301 21.37 -1.14 -18.72
C VAL A 301 21.31 -1.82 -17.36
N ALA A 302 22.45 -1.94 -16.65
CA ALA A 302 22.47 -2.51 -15.31
C ALA A 302 21.65 -1.66 -14.32
N ILE A 303 21.77 -0.32 -14.36
CA ILE A 303 20.93 0.58 -13.56
C ILE A 303 19.46 0.49 -13.97
N PHE A 304 19.15 0.43 -15.26
CA PHE A 304 17.78 0.29 -15.77
C PHE A 304 17.12 -0.98 -15.23
N MET A 305 17.79 -2.13 -15.41
CA MET A 305 17.30 -3.41 -14.91
C MET A 305 17.21 -3.41 -13.40
N ALA A 306 18.13 -2.75 -12.69
CA ALA A 306 18.04 -2.58 -11.25
C ALA A 306 16.75 -1.86 -10.88
N ILE A 307 16.41 -0.73 -11.51
CA ILE A 307 15.18 0.04 -11.25
C ILE A 307 13.93 -0.78 -11.57
N ILE A 308 13.90 -1.51 -12.68
CA ILE A 308 12.73 -2.33 -13.05
C ILE A 308 12.51 -3.45 -12.04
N VAL A 309 13.57 -4.20 -11.70
CA VAL A 309 13.49 -5.32 -10.77
C VAL A 309 13.12 -4.83 -9.37
N ALA A 310 13.79 -3.78 -8.91
CA ALA A 310 13.50 -3.05 -7.69
C ALA A 310 12.02 -2.69 -7.62
N GLY A 311 11.56 -2.00 -8.66
CA GLY A 311 10.25 -1.43 -8.70
C GLY A 311 9.11 -2.45 -8.86
N SER A 312 9.35 -3.59 -9.50
CA SER A 312 8.30 -4.58 -9.81
C SER A 312 7.66 -5.19 -8.56
N ASN A 313 8.45 -5.37 -7.50
CA ASN A 313 7.95 -5.73 -6.17
C ASN A 313 8.96 -5.24 -5.11
N PRO A 314 8.81 -4.00 -4.61
CA PRO A 314 9.77 -3.42 -3.67
C PRO A 314 9.79 -4.14 -2.33
N GLN A 315 8.73 -4.86 -1.97
CA GLN A 315 8.63 -5.63 -0.71
C GLN A 315 9.39 -6.97 -0.79
N ALA A 316 9.64 -7.49 -1.99
CA ALA A 316 10.32 -8.77 -2.16
C ALA A 316 11.84 -8.61 -1.92
N LYS A 317 12.35 -9.24 -0.86
CA LYS A 317 13.79 -9.26 -0.53
C LYS A 317 14.67 -9.77 -1.68
N ILE A 318 14.17 -10.68 -2.52
CA ILE A 318 14.92 -11.19 -3.69
C ILE A 318 15.08 -10.10 -4.77
N ASN A 319 14.06 -9.28 -5.00
CA ASN A 319 14.10 -8.15 -5.93
C ASN A 319 15.07 -7.07 -5.43
N GLN A 320 15.04 -6.76 -4.14
CA GLN A 320 15.98 -5.83 -3.52
C GLN A 320 17.44 -6.30 -3.71
N LEU A 321 17.73 -7.56 -3.37
CA LEU A 321 19.08 -8.13 -3.53
C LEU A 321 19.54 -8.20 -4.98
N CYS A 322 18.63 -8.51 -5.92
CA CYS A 322 18.93 -8.46 -7.35
C CYS A 322 19.24 -7.04 -7.82
N ALA A 323 18.43 -6.07 -7.42
CA ALA A 323 18.65 -4.67 -7.78
C ALA A 323 19.99 -4.15 -7.24
N PHE A 324 20.34 -4.47 -5.99
CA PHE A 324 21.66 -4.13 -5.45
C PHE A 324 22.80 -4.82 -6.21
N SER A 325 22.62 -6.09 -6.58
CA SER A 325 23.61 -6.81 -7.39
C SER A 325 23.85 -6.12 -8.74
N LEU A 326 22.77 -5.71 -9.42
CA LEU A 326 22.83 -4.99 -10.69
C LEU A 326 23.48 -3.60 -10.56
N ILE A 327 23.16 -2.84 -9.51
CA ILE A 327 23.80 -1.54 -9.23
C ILE A 327 25.31 -1.71 -9.03
N ILE A 328 25.72 -2.71 -8.25
CA ILE A 328 27.14 -2.96 -7.98
C ILE A 328 27.88 -3.36 -9.25
N THR A 329 27.25 -4.18 -10.11
CA THR A 329 27.78 -4.49 -11.44
C THR A 329 27.86 -3.25 -12.35
N ALA A 330 26.93 -2.29 -12.21
CA ALA A 330 27.03 -1.02 -12.92
C ALA A 330 28.28 -0.23 -12.51
N PHE A 331 28.57 -0.13 -11.21
CA PHE A 331 29.77 0.58 -10.72
C PHE A 331 31.08 -0.01 -11.24
N TYR A 332 31.14 -1.31 -11.50
CA TYR A 332 32.29 -1.89 -12.20
C TYR A 332 32.45 -1.31 -13.61
N ASN A 333 31.37 -1.21 -14.40
CA ASN A 333 31.44 -0.64 -15.74
C ASN A 333 31.74 0.87 -15.73
N LEU A 334 31.32 1.58 -14.69
CA LEU A 334 31.60 3.01 -14.52
C LEU A 334 33.11 3.31 -14.56
N GLN A 335 33.94 2.43 -14.00
CA GLN A 335 35.40 2.59 -14.03
C GLN A 335 36.00 2.37 -15.42
N SER A 336 35.34 1.56 -16.26
CA SER A 336 35.78 1.23 -17.62
C SER A 336 35.43 2.31 -18.64
N ILE A 337 34.69 3.35 -18.25
CA ILE A 337 34.33 4.46 -19.14
C ILE A 337 35.51 5.45 -19.23
N PRO A 338 36.03 6.02 -18.12
CA PRO A 338 37.19 6.92 -18.15
C PRO A 338 38.44 6.31 -18.77
N THR A 339 38.69 5.01 -18.55
CA THR A 339 39.85 4.29 -19.09
C THR A 339 39.93 4.36 -20.61
N LYS A 340 38.78 4.49 -21.26
CA LYS A 340 38.62 4.42 -22.71
C LYS A 340 38.35 5.76 -23.36
N LEU A 341 38.04 6.78 -22.56
CA LEU A 341 37.97 8.17 -22.98
C LEU A 341 39.35 8.87 -22.95
N GLU A 342 40.42 8.12 -22.70
CA GLU A 342 41.81 8.61 -22.55
C GLU A 342 41.94 9.86 -21.66
N LEU A 343 41.12 9.94 -20.60
CA LEU A 343 41.21 11.02 -19.61
C LEU A 343 42.57 10.99 -18.92
N ASP A 344 42.98 12.15 -18.39
CA ASP A 344 44.20 12.25 -17.60
C ASP A 344 44.24 11.16 -16.52
N TYR A 345 45.40 10.50 -16.39
CA TYR A 345 45.55 9.31 -15.57
C TYR A 345 45.17 9.56 -14.11
N LEU A 346 45.40 10.78 -13.60
CA LEU A 346 44.99 11.17 -12.25
C LEU A 346 43.46 11.10 -12.09
N ILE A 347 42.71 11.62 -13.06
CA ILE A 347 41.24 11.62 -13.05
C ILE A 347 40.74 10.18 -13.15
N LEU A 348 41.31 9.42 -14.08
CA LEU A 348 41.03 8.00 -14.29
C LEU A 348 41.20 7.20 -12.99
N LEU A 349 42.36 7.33 -12.34
CA LEU A 349 42.70 6.68 -11.09
C LEU A 349 41.65 6.95 -10.01
N ARG A 350 41.21 8.20 -9.89
CA ARG A 350 40.28 8.62 -8.83
C ARG A 350 38.85 8.13 -9.07
N ILE A 351 38.37 8.18 -10.31
CA ILE A 351 37.06 7.61 -10.66
C ILE A 351 37.07 6.09 -10.43
N SER A 352 38.17 5.42 -10.78
CA SER A 352 38.36 3.99 -10.54
C SER A 352 38.32 3.65 -9.04
N GLN A 353 39.04 4.40 -8.19
CA GLN A 353 39.01 4.21 -6.72
C GLN A 353 37.61 4.32 -6.12
N VAL A 354 36.83 5.34 -6.54
CA VAL A 354 35.44 5.53 -6.07
C VAL A 354 34.51 4.42 -6.58
N SER A 355 34.72 3.95 -7.81
CA SER A 355 33.91 2.88 -8.41
C SER A 355 34.20 1.53 -7.74
N PHE A 356 35.47 1.22 -7.49
CA PHE A 356 35.91 0.00 -6.81
C PHE A 356 35.45 -0.08 -5.35
N LEU A 357 35.30 1.06 -4.66
CA LEU A 357 34.74 1.12 -3.31
C LEU A 357 33.36 0.45 -3.21
N ILE A 358 32.51 0.67 -4.21
CA ILE A 358 31.17 0.10 -4.25
C ILE A 358 31.24 -1.33 -4.81
N PHE A 359 32.04 -1.53 -5.86
CA PHE A 359 32.18 -2.84 -6.49
C PHE A 359 32.80 -3.91 -5.55
N SER A 360 33.63 -3.51 -4.58
CA SER A 360 34.26 -4.45 -3.65
C SER A 360 33.26 -5.21 -2.78
N LEU A 361 32.02 -4.73 -2.67
CA LEU A 361 30.92 -5.38 -1.96
C LEU A 361 30.23 -6.49 -2.80
N ALA A 362 30.58 -6.63 -4.09
CA ALA A 362 29.95 -7.59 -4.99
C ALA A 362 29.94 -9.04 -4.47
N PRO A 363 31.05 -9.62 -3.96
CA PRO A 363 31.05 -11.01 -3.49
C PRO A 363 30.05 -11.26 -2.37
N SER A 364 29.90 -10.30 -1.45
CA SER A 364 28.94 -10.38 -0.34
C SER A 364 27.49 -10.33 -0.84
N ILE A 365 27.16 -9.35 -1.69
CA ILE A 365 25.78 -9.09 -2.10
C ILE A 365 25.29 -10.12 -3.11
N LEU A 366 26.11 -10.47 -4.10
CA LEU A 366 25.80 -11.53 -5.08
C LEU A 366 25.60 -12.89 -4.38
N SER A 367 26.43 -13.23 -3.40
CA SER A 367 26.24 -14.44 -2.59
C SER A 367 24.88 -14.48 -1.91
N ARG A 368 24.43 -13.36 -1.33
CA ARG A 368 23.14 -13.26 -0.64
C ARG A 368 21.97 -13.39 -1.61
N PHE A 369 22.07 -12.75 -2.77
CA PHE A 369 21.09 -12.89 -3.84
C PHE A 369 20.94 -14.37 -4.23
N VAL A 370 22.06 -15.04 -4.52
CA VAL A 370 22.04 -16.44 -4.94
C VAL A 370 21.49 -17.36 -3.85
N LEU A 371 21.94 -17.22 -2.60
CA LEU A 371 21.44 -18.00 -1.47
C LEU A 371 19.92 -17.82 -1.28
N LYS A 372 19.41 -16.60 -1.49
CA LYS A 372 17.98 -16.31 -1.42
C LYS A 372 17.22 -16.93 -2.60
N ALA A 373 17.77 -16.89 -3.81
CA ALA A 373 17.18 -17.48 -5.02
C ALA A 373 17.04 -19.01 -4.94
N ILE A 374 17.92 -19.67 -4.19
CA ILE A 374 17.87 -21.13 -3.93
C ILE A 374 17.14 -21.49 -2.60
N GLY A 375 16.60 -20.49 -1.90
CA GLY A 375 15.89 -20.67 -0.63
C GLY A 375 16.76 -21.22 0.52
N SER A 376 18.09 -21.03 0.46
CA SER A 376 19.02 -21.51 1.51
C SER A 376 19.21 -20.45 2.60
N GLN A 377 19.50 -20.92 3.82
CA GLN A 377 19.86 -20.04 4.94
C GLN A 377 21.31 -19.58 4.81
N ARG A 378 21.63 -18.42 5.41
CA ARG A 378 22.97 -17.84 5.35
C ARG A 378 23.98 -18.72 6.12
N PRO A 379 25.02 -19.26 5.46
CA PRO A 379 26.06 -20.01 6.16
C PRO A 379 26.96 -19.05 6.95
N LYS A 380 27.45 -19.49 8.12
CA LYS A 380 28.36 -18.69 8.97
C LYS A 380 29.67 -18.33 8.24
N SER A 381 30.12 -19.18 7.31
CA SER A 381 31.31 -18.95 6.48
C SER A 381 31.20 -17.69 5.60
N LEU A 382 29.99 -17.23 5.28
CA LEU A 382 29.80 -16.00 4.51
C LEU A 382 30.30 -14.75 5.27
N LEU A 383 30.43 -14.82 6.60
CA LEU A 383 30.99 -13.73 7.41
C LEU A 383 32.42 -13.39 6.98
N ALA A 384 33.23 -14.39 6.61
CA ALA A 384 34.59 -14.15 6.14
C ALA A 384 34.61 -13.37 4.82
N VAL A 385 33.68 -13.70 3.90
CA VAL A 385 33.51 -12.97 2.63
C VAL A 385 33.05 -11.53 2.89
N ASP A 386 32.13 -11.32 3.84
CA ASP A 386 31.67 -9.98 4.22
C ASP A 386 32.82 -9.13 4.77
N LEU A 387 33.60 -9.66 5.71
CA LEU A 387 34.75 -8.95 6.30
C LEU A 387 35.81 -8.63 5.25
N LEU A 388 36.10 -9.57 4.35
CA LEU A 388 37.05 -9.36 3.27
C LEU A 388 36.56 -8.31 2.26
N SER A 389 35.26 -8.30 1.93
CA SER A 389 34.64 -7.30 1.05
C SER A 389 34.70 -5.89 1.65
N ILE A 390 34.46 -5.77 2.96
CA ILE A 390 34.57 -4.50 3.70
C ILE A 390 36.03 -4.03 3.76
N LEU A 391 36.98 -4.94 4.00
CA LEU A 391 38.40 -4.61 3.98
C LEU A 391 38.84 -4.10 2.60
N CYS A 392 38.40 -4.76 1.52
CA CYS A 392 38.65 -4.32 0.15
C CYS A 392 38.05 -2.94 -0.13
N ALA A 393 36.83 -2.68 0.36
CA ALA A 393 36.19 -1.37 0.26
C ALA A 393 37.05 -0.28 0.89
N PHE A 394 37.53 -0.51 2.11
CA PHE A 394 38.38 0.45 2.82
C PHE A 394 39.71 0.69 2.09
N LEU A 395 40.35 -0.37 1.61
CA LEU A 395 41.62 -0.28 0.90
C LEU A 395 41.47 0.44 -0.46
N SER A 396 40.36 0.27 -1.16
CA SER A 396 40.13 0.86 -2.49
C SER A 396 40.21 2.39 -2.54
N ILE A 397 39.92 3.08 -1.42
CA ILE A 397 39.99 4.56 -1.31
C ILE A 397 41.43 5.03 -1.12
N THR A 398 42.35 4.14 -0.74
CA THR A 398 43.70 4.58 -0.37
C THR A 398 44.48 5.07 -1.61
N PRO A 399 45.21 6.20 -1.48
CA PRO A 399 45.91 6.81 -2.61
C PRO A 399 47.12 6.00 -3.10
N TYR A 400 47.52 4.97 -2.36
CA TYR A 400 48.70 4.12 -2.62
C TYR A 400 48.39 2.84 -3.41
N LEU A 401 47.12 2.64 -3.81
CA LEU A 401 46.67 1.47 -4.56
C LEU A 401 46.24 1.89 -5.98
N HIS A 402 46.61 1.08 -6.98
CA HIS A 402 46.53 1.27 -8.44
C HIS A 402 47.71 2.05 -9.05
N ASN A 403 48.95 1.63 -8.75
CA ASN A 403 50.16 2.22 -9.33
C ASN A 403 50.49 1.59 -10.70
N GLY A 404 50.43 2.43 -11.73
CA GLY A 404 50.80 2.06 -13.09
C GLY A 404 49.61 1.59 -13.94
N TYR A 405 49.86 1.49 -15.23
CA TYR A 405 48.86 1.10 -16.23
C TYR A 405 49.49 0.43 -17.44
N TYR A 406 48.67 -0.33 -18.14
CA TYR A 406 48.96 -0.82 -19.48
C TYR A 406 48.15 -0.01 -20.48
N LYS A 407 48.81 0.47 -21.54
CA LYS A 407 48.12 1.12 -22.67
C LYS A 407 47.89 0.09 -23.79
N TYR A 408 46.65 -0.06 -24.21
CA TYR A 408 46.19 -0.90 -25.32
C TYR A 408 45.46 -0.05 -26.37
N GLU A 409 45.20 -0.61 -27.55
CA GLU A 409 44.37 0.03 -28.60
C GLU A 409 42.93 0.31 -28.12
N PHE A 410 42.44 -0.51 -27.19
CA PHE A 410 41.10 -0.38 -26.62
C PHE A 410 41.03 0.43 -25.32
N GLY A 411 42.13 1.10 -24.93
CA GLY A 411 42.17 2.03 -23.79
C GLY A 411 43.28 1.76 -22.77
N ILE A 412 43.28 2.57 -21.71
CA ILE A 412 44.22 2.51 -20.58
C ILE A 412 43.66 1.60 -19.50
N ILE A 413 44.38 0.58 -19.05
CA ILE A 413 43.93 -0.33 -18.00
C ILE A 413 44.88 -0.30 -16.82
N HIS A 414 44.33 -0.16 -15.61
CA HIS A 414 45.11 -0.22 -14.39
C HIS A 414 45.79 -1.57 -14.22
N LYS A 415 47.06 -1.52 -13.81
CA LYS A 415 47.78 -2.71 -13.39
C LYS A 415 47.09 -3.31 -12.16
N SER A 416 46.96 -4.64 -12.14
CA SER A 416 46.35 -5.33 -11.00
C SER A 416 47.24 -5.23 -9.75
N ASP A 417 46.73 -4.54 -8.74
CA ASP A 417 47.37 -4.39 -7.43
C ASP A 417 46.63 -5.20 -6.34
N MET A 418 47.00 -4.99 -5.08
CA MET A 418 46.49 -5.73 -3.91
C MET A 418 44.95 -5.81 -3.84
N VAL A 419 44.22 -4.74 -4.19
CA VAL A 419 42.75 -4.67 -4.06
C VAL A 419 42.04 -5.62 -5.04
N PRO A 420 42.28 -5.55 -6.37
CA PRO A 420 41.75 -6.54 -7.31
C PRO A 420 42.06 -8.00 -6.92
N TYR A 421 43.27 -8.29 -6.42
CA TYR A 421 43.60 -9.65 -5.94
C TYR A 421 42.76 -10.08 -4.74
N LEU A 422 42.64 -9.25 -3.71
CA LEU A 422 41.81 -9.55 -2.54
C LEU A 422 40.34 -9.71 -2.91
N LEU A 423 39.85 -8.90 -3.86
CA LEU A 423 38.50 -9.02 -4.38
C LEU A 423 38.29 -10.34 -5.14
N GLY A 424 39.28 -10.75 -5.96
CA GLY A 424 39.29 -12.06 -6.62
C GLY A 424 39.26 -13.22 -5.62
N ILE A 425 40.04 -13.13 -4.54
CA ILE A 425 40.04 -14.11 -3.43
C ILE A 425 38.66 -14.16 -2.75
N ALA A 426 38.06 -12.99 -2.46
CA ALA A 426 36.71 -12.91 -1.89
C ALA A 426 35.66 -13.54 -2.81
N GLY A 427 35.75 -13.26 -4.11
CA GLY A 427 34.89 -13.84 -5.15
C GLY A 427 35.04 -15.36 -5.24
N PHE A 428 36.26 -15.88 -5.16
CA PHE A 428 36.55 -17.32 -5.17
C PHE A 428 35.98 -18.04 -3.93
N PHE A 429 36.17 -17.50 -2.73
CA PHE A 429 35.56 -18.05 -1.52
C PHE A 429 34.03 -18.01 -1.59
N SER A 430 33.47 -16.90 -2.05
CA SER A 430 32.03 -16.75 -2.33
C SER A 430 31.53 -17.85 -3.26
N PHE A 431 32.22 -18.08 -4.38
CA PHE A 431 31.88 -19.12 -5.36
C PHE A 431 31.91 -20.53 -4.75
N ILE A 432 32.91 -20.88 -3.94
CA ILE A 432 32.97 -22.18 -3.26
C ILE A 432 31.82 -22.36 -2.26
N ILE A 433 31.57 -21.35 -1.43
CA ILE A 433 30.52 -21.40 -0.39
C ILE A 433 29.15 -21.56 -1.04
N VAL A 434 28.84 -20.70 -2.02
CA VAL A 434 27.57 -20.70 -2.72
C VAL A 434 27.41 -21.95 -3.59
N GLY A 435 28.48 -22.39 -4.27
CA GLY A 435 28.48 -23.60 -5.11
C GLY A 435 28.17 -24.87 -4.31
N ARG A 436 28.66 -24.98 -3.07
CA ARG A 436 28.29 -26.10 -2.17
C ARG A 436 26.80 -26.10 -1.84
N GLU A 437 26.21 -24.94 -1.61
CA GLU A 437 24.77 -24.81 -1.30
C GLU A 437 23.89 -25.06 -2.54
N ILE A 438 24.30 -24.58 -3.71
CA ILE A 438 23.63 -24.89 -4.99
C ILE A 438 23.63 -26.40 -5.23
N ARG A 439 24.77 -27.07 -5.07
CA ARG A 439 24.91 -28.52 -5.32
C ARG A 439 23.95 -29.35 -4.46
N LYS A 440 23.70 -28.95 -3.22
CA LYS A 440 22.77 -29.65 -2.31
C LYS A 440 21.32 -29.60 -2.79
N ARG A 441 20.93 -28.55 -3.54
CA ARG A 441 19.54 -28.28 -3.92
C ARG A 441 19.32 -28.29 -5.44
N TRP A 442 20.32 -28.71 -6.21
CA TRP A 442 20.31 -28.61 -7.68
C TRP A 442 19.08 -29.25 -8.33
N LYS A 443 18.64 -30.40 -7.82
CA LYS A 443 17.50 -31.15 -8.36
C LYS A 443 16.14 -30.51 -8.06
N ASP A 444 16.07 -29.65 -7.03
CA ASP A 444 14.83 -29.07 -6.52
C ASP A 444 14.65 -27.61 -6.97
N LEU A 445 15.55 -27.10 -7.82
CA LEU A 445 15.53 -25.71 -8.27
C LEU A 445 14.50 -25.48 -9.39
N PRO A 446 13.65 -24.44 -9.28
CA PRO A 446 12.78 -24.06 -10.38
C PRO A 446 13.61 -23.55 -11.57
N ARG A 447 13.08 -23.72 -12.79
CA ARG A 447 13.78 -23.40 -14.05
C ARG A 447 14.29 -21.97 -14.09
N GLU A 448 13.52 -21.06 -13.54
CA GLU A 448 13.83 -19.64 -13.60
C GLU A 448 14.93 -19.27 -12.60
N SER A 449 15.03 -19.95 -11.44
CA SER A 449 16.19 -19.83 -10.53
C SER A 449 17.47 -20.32 -11.20
N ILE A 450 17.38 -21.33 -12.08
CA ILE A 450 18.52 -21.81 -12.87
C ILE A 450 18.99 -20.73 -13.85
N VAL A 451 18.08 -19.99 -14.49
CA VAL A 451 18.44 -18.87 -15.39
C VAL A 451 19.09 -17.72 -14.60
N ALA A 452 18.55 -17.36 -13.43
CA ALA A 452 19.14 -16.34 -12.57
C ALA A 452 20.56 -16.73 -12.11
N LEU A 453 20.73 -17.99 -11.67
CA LEU A 453 22.03 -18.57 -11.33
C LEU A 453 23.01 -18.52 -12.50
N GLY A 454 22.58 -18.98 -13.68
CA GLY A 454 23.38 -18.95 -14.91
C GLY A 454 23.81 -17.54 -15.29
N SER A 455 22.95 -16.54 -15.09
CA SER A 455 23.25 -15.14 -15.38
C SER A 455 24.31 -14.55 -14.43
N VAL A 456 24.25 -14.89 -13.14
CA VAL A 456 25.28 -14.49 -12.15
C VAL A 456 26.61 -15.16 -12.47
N LEU A 457 26.60 -16.45 -12.82
CA LEU A 457 27.81 -17.18 -13.23
C LEU A 457 28.42 -16.58 -14.50
N LEU A 458 27.60 -16.26 -15.50
CA LEU A 458 28.02 -15.61 -16.73
C LEU A 458 28.63 -14.23 -16.45
N SER A 459 28.04 -13.45 -15.54
CA SER A 459 28.62 -12.17 -15.07
C SER A 459 29.99 -12.38 -14.45
N GLY A 460 30.15 -13.40 -13.61
CA GLY A 460 31.43 -13.76 -12.99
C GLY A 460 32.50 -14.13 -14.03
N VAL A 461 32.14 -14.92 -15.04
CA VAL A 461 33.04 -15.27 -16.15
C VAL A 461 33.48 -14.02 -16.92
N PHE A 462 32.54 -13.12 -17.24
CA PHE A 462 32.84 -11.87 -17.93
C PHE A 462 33.81 -11.01 -17.10
N LEU A 463 33.56 -10.86 -15.81
CA LEU A 463 34.45 -10.12 -14.90
C LEU A 463 35.85 -10.72 -14.80
N LEU A 464 35.98 -12.06 -14.83
CA LEU A 464 37.30 -12.73 -14.81
C LEU A 464 38.14 -12.38 -16.05
N THR A 465 37.52 -12.11 -17.20
CA THR A 465 38.26 -11.74 -18.40
C THR A 465 39.03 -10.43 -18.27
N ALA A 466 38.62 -9.55 -17.35
CA ALA A 466 39.34 -8.30 -17.07
C ALA A 466 40.69 -8.51 -16.38
N PHE A 467 40.92 -9.71 -15.83
CA PHE A 467 42.18 -10.06 -15.19
C PHE A 467 43.33 -10.12 -16.20
N PHE A 468 43.08 -10.59 -17.43
CA PHE A 468 44.11 -10.71 -18.47
C PHE A 468 44.74 -9.35 -18.84
N PRO A 469 43.98 -8.33 -19.28
CA PRO A 469 44.58 -7.05 -19.62
C PRO A 469 45.17 -6.32 -18.41
N ALA A 470 44.69 -6.57 -17.19
CA ALA A 470 45.27 -6.01 -15.97
C ALA A 470 46.66 -6.61 -15.62
N HIS A 471 47.06 -7.71 -16.29
CA HIS A 471 48.37 -8.37 -16.14
C HIS A 471 49.29 -8.20 -17.36
N GLY A 472 48.92 -7.33 -18.31
CA GLY A 472 49.75 -7.09 -19.50
C GLY A 472 49.43 -7.97 -20.70
N PHE A 473 48.40 -8.84 -20.64
CA PHE A 473 47.99 -9.64 -21.79
C PHE A 473 47.08 -8.84 -22.73
N HIS A 474 47.36 -8.91 -24.05
CA HIS A 474 46.53 -8.28 -25.09
C HIS A 474 45.22 -9.05 -25.29
N PHE A 475 44.29 -8.92 -24.34
CA PHE A 475 42.95 -9.51 -24.38
C PHE A 475 41.90 -8.43 -24.12
N PRO A 476 41.00 -8.14 -25.09
CA PRO A 476 39.94 -7.17 -24.91
C PRO A 476 39.01 -7.57 -23.74
N PRO A 477 38.70 -6.68 -22.79
CA PRO A 477 37.88 -7.02 -21.64
C PRO A 477 36.43 -7.30 -22.07
N ILE A 478 36.04 -8.58 -22.08
CA ILE A 478 34.64 -8.99 -22.32
C ILE A 478 33.73 -8.47 -21.20
N SER A 479 34.30 -8.13 -20.04
CA SER A 479 33.60 -7.47 -18.93
C SER A 479 32.90 -6.16 -19.32
N ASP A 480 33.27 -5.51 -20.41
CA ASP A 480 32.56 -4.32 -20.91
C ASP A 480 31.16 -4.61 -21.44
N TYR A 481 30.86 -5.88 -21.76
CA TYR A 481 29.59 -6.34 -22.33
C TYR A 481 28.65 -6.92 -21.27
N LEU A 482 28.81 -6.51 -20.00
CA LEU A 482 27.97 -6.95 -18.89
C LEU A 482 26.47 -6.63 -19.06
N PHE A 483 26.06 -5.79 -20.02
CA PHE A 483 24.65 -5.63 -20.39
C PHE A 483 23.97 -6.97 -20.75
N ILE A 484 24.69 -7.95 -21.29
CA ILE A 484 24.14 -9.27 -21.65
C ILE A 484 23.71 -10.06 -20.40
N PRO A 485 24.60 -10.40 -19.45
CA PRO A 485 24.17 -11.15 -18.28
C PRO A 485 23.28 -10.35 -17.33
N THR A 486 23.39 -9.02 -17.28
CA THR A 486 22.52 -8.18 -16.43
C THR A 486 21.08 -8.11 -16.94
N THR A 487 20.87 -8.07 -18.25
CA THR A 487 19.53 -8.17 -18.86
C THR A 487 18.91 -9.55 -18.64
N LEU A 488 19.68 -10.63 -18.83
CA LEU A 488 19.24 -11.99 -18.54
C LEU A 488 18.87 -12.17 -17.07
N LEU A 489 19.68 -11.64 -16.15
CA LEU A 489 19.42 -11.69 -14.71
C LEU A 489 18.13 -10.97 -14.35
N GLY A 490 17.97 -9.73 -14.81
CA GLY A 490 16.77 -8.96 -14.51
C GLY A 490 15.52 -9.57 -15.13
N PHE A 491 15.60 -10.11 -16.35
CA PHE A 491 14.50 -10.85 -16.98
C PHE A 491 14.12 -12.11 -16.19
N ALA A 492 15.11 -12.89 -15.74
CA ALA A 492 14.88 -14.08 -14.92
C ALA A 492 14.15 -13.75 -13.62
N VAL A 493 14.56 -12.68 -12.92
CA VAL A 493 13.93 -12.26 -11.66
C VAL A 493 12.51 -11.69 -11.89
N LEU A 494 12.30 -10.93 -12.96
CA LEU A 494 10.97 -10.43 -13.31
C LEU A 494 9.99 -11.57 -13.62
N LYS A 495 10.47 -12.63 -14.26
CA LYS A 495 9.67 -13.83 -14.58
C LYS A 495 9.46 -14.77 -13.38
N LEU A 496 10.42 -14.82 -12.45
CA LEU A 496 10.40 -15.66 -11.23
C LEU A 496 9.35 -15.28 -10.19
N GLY A 497 8.83 -14.06 -10.19
CA GLY A 497 7.91 -13.67 -9.13
C GLY A 497 7.47 -12.20 -9.07
N ALA A 498 7.33 -11.50 -10.20
CA ALA A 498 6.96 -10.09 -10.17
C ALA A 498 6.05 -9.58 -11.31
N PHE A 499 5.29 -10.45 -11.98
CA PHE A 499 4.12 -10.01 -12.76
C PHE A 499 2.83 -10.50 -12.10
N SER A 500 2.39 -9.77 -11.07
CA SER A 500 1.02 -9.27 -10.93
C SER A 500 0.80 -8.80 -9.50
N LEU A 501 0.91 -7.50 -9.27
CA LEU A 501 -0.12 -6.90 -8.43
C LEU A 501 -1.28 -6.64 -9.40
N PRO A 502 -2.36 -7.45 -9.36
CA PRO A 502 -3.53 -7.20 -10.19
C PRO A 502 -4.16 -5.88 -9.73
N GLY A 503 -3.81 -4.82 -10.42
CA GLY A 503 -4.22 -3.46 -10.08
C GLY A 503 -4.50 -2.68 -11.35
N ARG A 504 -5.63 -1.96 -11.41
CA ARG A 504 -5.91 -1.09 -12.56
C ARG A 504 -4.98 0.12 -12.52
N THR A 505 -4.70 0.63 -11.32
CA THR A 505 -3.85 1.81 -11.12
C THR A 505 -2.37 1.50 -11.34
N ILE A 506 -1.91 0.31 -10.93
CA ILE A 506 -0.53 -0.14 -11.20
C ILE A 506 -0.29 -0.33 -12.71
N ARG A 507 -1.28 -0.83 -13.45
CA ARG A 507 -1.18 -0.92 -14.92
C ARG A 507 -1.12 0.46 -15.58
N PHE A 508 -1.83 1.44 -15.03
CA PHE A 508 -1.80 2.81 -15.50
C PHE A 508 -0.43 3.47 -15.25
N SER A 509 0.15 3.31 -14.06
CA SER A 509 1.49 3.84 -13.76
C SER A 509 2.55 3.22 -14.67
N GLN A 510 2.46 1.92 -14.99
CA GLN A 510 3.36 1.28 -15.96
C GLN A 510 3.22 1.86 -17.37
N LYS A 511 1.99 2.14 -17.82
CA LYS A 511 1.74 2.78 -19.12
C LYS A 511 2.33 4.18 -19.17
N LEU A 512 2.19 4.97 -18.10
CA LEU A 512 2.82 6.30 -17.98
C LEU A 512 4.35 6.22 -18.04
N ALA A 513 4.96 5.26 -17.34
CA ALA A 513 6.41 5.04 -17.43
C ALA A 513 6.86 4.69 -18.86
N ASN A 514 6.13 3.81 -19.54
CA ASN A 514 6.44 3.41 -20.91
C ASN A 514 6.27 4.60 -21.90
N LEU A 515 5.27 5.46 -21.70
CA LEU A 515 5.10 6.70 -22.47
C LEU A 515 6.27 7.66 -22.26
N GLY A 516 6.78 7.76 -21.03
CA GLY A 516 7.98 8.53 -20.70
C GLY A 516 9.22 8.03 -21.44
N ILE A 517 9.45 6.71 -21.45
CA ILE A 517 10.55 6.10 -22.22
C ILE A 517 10.40 6.44 -23.71
N PHE A 518 9.21 6.20 -24.28
CA PHE A 518 8.98 6.43 -25.71
C PHE A 518 9.14 7.90 -26.09
N SER A 519 8.58 8.83 -25.30
CA SER A 519 8.68 10.26 -25.58
C SER A 519 10.11 10.79 -25.52
N ILE A 520 10.92 10.37 -24.54
CA ILE A 520 12.32 10.81 -24.41
C ILE A 520 13.17 10.21 -25.54
N LEU A 521 13.00 8.92 -25.85
CA LEU A 521 13.71 8.27 -26.96
C LEU A 521 13.30 8.83 -28.32
N PHE A 522 12.02 9.17 -28.50
CA PHE A 522 11.52 9.78 -29.72
C PHE A 522 12.04 11.21 -29.88
N ALA A 523 12.00 12.01 -28.81
CA ALA A 523 12.55 13.37 -28.81
C ALA A 523 14.05 13.38 -29.12
N SER A 524 14.81 12.38 -28.64
CA SER A 524 16.22 12.28 -28.95
C SER A 524 16.52 11.78 -30.36
N LEU A 525 15.73 10.84 -30.88
CA LEU A 525 15.80 10.43 -32.27
C LEU A 525 15.54 11.60 -33.21
N LEU A 526 14.58 12.48 -32.89
CA LEU A 526 14.32 13.70 -33.65
C LEU A 526 15.48 14.70 -33.63
N GLN A 527 16.36 14.65 -32.62
CA GLN A 527 17.54 15.50 -32.55
C GLN A 527 18.75 14.91 -33.32
N MET A 528 18.75 13.62 -33.66
CA MET A 528 19.85 12.95 -34.39
C MET A 528 20.31 13.70 -35.65
N PRO A 529 19.44 14.21 -36.54
CA PRO A 529 19.87 14.90 -37.76
C PRO A 529 20.76 16.11 -37.48
N LYS A 530 20.46 16.88 -36.42
CA LYS A 530 21.24 18.07 -36.02
C LYS A 530 22.65 17.73 -35.54
N PHE A 531 22.82 16.56 -34.91
CA PHE A 531 24.13 16.08 -34.50
C PHE A 531 24.92 15.54 -35.69
N LEU A 532 24.26 14.81 -36.60
CA LEU A 532 24.88 14.29 -37.83
C LEU A 532 25.34 15.39 -38.81
N GLU A 533 24.80 16.60 -38.71
CA GLU A 533 25.31 17.77 -39.44
C GLU A 533 26.74 18.16 -39.02
N ASN A 534 27.19 17.75 -37.82
CA ASN A 534 28.42 18.25 -37.20
C ASN A 534 29.35 17.15 -36.67
N LEU A 535 28.85 15.93 -36.44
CA LEU A 535 29.55 14.82 -35.79
C LEU A 535 29.37 13.52 -36.58
N ALA A 536 30.32 12.60 -36.45
CA ALA A 536 30.18 11.27 -37.03
C ALA A 536 28.99 10.50 -36.39
N PHE A 537 28.48 9.46 -37.08
CA PHE A 537 27.36 8.67 -36.58
C PHE A 537 27.63 8.05 -35.20
N GLY A 538 28.84 7.56 -34.97
CA GLY A 538 29.25 7.03 -33.67
C GLY A 538 29.21 8.07 -32.57
N GLU A 539 29.82 9.24 -32.80
CA GLU A 539 29.87 10.36 -31.86
C GLU A 539 28.49 10.85 -31.48
N SER A 540 27.64 11.06 -32.50
CA SER A 540 26.23 11.42 -32.33
C SER A 540 25.50 10.40 -31.46
N LEU A 541 25.71 9.10 -31.71
CA LEU A 541 25.09 8.03 -30.94
C LEU A 541 25.58 8.02 -29.48
N PHE A 542 26.87 8.18 -29.23
CA PHE A 542 27.45 8.21 -27.89
C PHE A 542 26.94 9.40 -27.06
N HIS A 543 26.93 10.58 -27.66
CA HIS A 543 26.36 11.79 -27.08
C HIS A 543 24.91 11.63 -26.67
N ILE A 544 24.09 11.19 -27.63
CA ILE A 544 22.67 11.02 -27.39
C ILE A 544 22.45 9.97 -26.32
N THR A 545 23.24 8.90 -26.29
CA THR A 545 23.19 7.87 -25.24
C THR A 545 23.48 8.47 -23.85
N LEU A 546 24.51 9.29 -23.72
CA LEU A 546 24.91 9.92 -22.44
C LEU A 546 23.91 10.95 -21.93
N VAL A 547 23.15 11.63 -22.80
CA VAL A 547 22.12 12.58 -22.37
C VAL A 547 20.80 11.85 -22.10
N THR A 548 20.39 10.96 -23.00
CA THR A 548 19.04 10.40 -23.00
C THR A 548 18.84 9.26 -22.03
N LEU A 549 19.82 8.35 -21.88
CA LEU A 549 19.67 7.22 -20.97
C LEU A 549 19.50 7.69 -19.51
N PRO A 550 20.27 8.65 -18.98
CA PRO A 550 20.00 9.20 -17.65
C PRO A 550 18.61 9.81 -17.51
N LEU A 551 18.11 10.53 -18.53
CA LEU A 551 16.77 11.13 -18.50
C LEU A 551 15.66 10.07 -18.52
N VAL A 552 15.82 9.04 -19.35
CA VAL A 552 14.91 7.88 -19.39
C VAL A 552 14.90 7.19 -18.03
N LEU A 553 16.07 6.94 -17.46
CA LEU A 553 16.21 6.31 -16.14
C LEU A 553 15.60 7.16 -15.04
N PHE A 554 15.82 8.47 -15.07
CA PHE A 554 15.23 9.40 -14.11
C PHE A 554 13.71 9.42 -14.19
N ASN A 555 13.14 9.54 -15.40
CA ASN A 555 11.69 9.49 -15.59
C ASN A 555 11.10 8.18 -15.08
N TYR A 556 11.71 7.06 -15.45
CA TYR A 556 11.28 5.74 -15.01
C TYR A 556 11.32 5.64 -13.49
N LEU A 557 12.38 6.17 -12.88
CA LEU A 557 12.55 6.12 -11.45
C LEU A 557 11.58 7.03 -10.68
N LEU A 558 11.23 8.21 -11.21
CA LEU A 558 10.18 9.05 -10.64
C LEU A 558 8.84 8.32 -10.59
N VAL A 559 8.44 7.68 -11.69
CA VAL A 559 7.17 6.94 -11.74
C VAL A 559 7.18 5.78 -10.73
N TYR A 560 8.30 5.09 -10.59
CA TYR A 560 8.41 3.95 -9.70
C TYR A 560 8.53 4.28 -8.22
N VAL A 561 9.22 5.37 -7.86
CA VAL A 561 9.38 5.81 -6.47
C VAL A 561 8.11 6.54 -5.99
N PHE A 562 7.51 7.38 -6.83
CA PHE A 562 6.39 8.23 -6.42
C PHE A 562 5.01 7.68 -6.79
N ALA A 563 4.81 7.25 -8.03
CA ALA A 563 3.46 6.87 -8.49
C ALA A 563 3.07 5.45 -8.04
N ARG A 564 4.03 4.54 -7.90
CA ARG A 564 3.74 3.13 -7.60
C ARG A 564 3.20 2.87 -6.19
N PRO A 565 3.78 3.42 -5.11
CA PRO A 565 3.22 3.24 -3.76
C PRO A 565 1.80 3.80 -3.65
N LEU A 566 1.57 4.98 -4.26
CA LEU A 566 0.26 5.61 -4.31
C LEU A 566 -0.75 4.76 -5.08
N ALA A 567 -0.33 4.16 -6.21
CA ALA A 567 -1.19 3.28 -6.99
C ALA A 567 -1.58 1.99 -6.24
N GLU A 568 -0.65 1.42 -5.47
CA GLU A 568 -0.91 0.24 -4.62
C GLU A 568 -1.91 0.57 -3.50
N GLU A 569 -1.76 1.72 -2.84
CA GLU A 569 -2.69 2.19 -1.81
C GLU A 569 -4.09 2.44 -2.39
N LEU A 570 -4.16 3.06 -3.58
CA LEU A 570 -5.42 3.32 -4.27
C LEU A 570 -6.12 2.02 -4.69
N ASP A 571 -5.40 1.06 -5.28
CA ASP A 571 -5.97 -0.23 -5.67
C ASP A 571 -6.50 -1.00 -4.44
N ARG A 572 -5.79 -0.96 -3.29
CA ARG A 572 -6.30 -1.54 -2.02
C ARG A 572 -7.59 -0.87 -1.56
N SER A 573 -7.63 0.46 -1.59
CA SER A 573 -8.82 1.21 -1.18
C SER A 573 -10.03 0.89 -2.08
N TYR A 574 -9.80 0.73 -3.38
CA TYR A 574 -10.84 0.38 -4.35
C TYR A 574 -11.43 -1.00 -4.09
N ILE A 575 -10.60 -2.02 -3.80
CA ILE A 575 -11.06 -3.37 -3.49
C ILE A 575 -11.94 -3.38 -2.23
N LEU A 576 -11.50 -2.66 -1.18
CA LEU A 576 -12.27 -2.56 0.07
C LEU A 576 -13.62 -1.87 -0.15
N LEU A 577 -13.64 -0.82 -0.98
CA LEU A 577 -14.86 -0.09 -1.32
C LEU A 577 -15.82 -0.95 -2.15
N GLU A 578 -15.32 -1.75 -3.08
CA GLU A 578 -16.13 -2.67 -3.88
C GLU A 578 -16.74 -3.79 -3.02
N GLN A 579 -16.00 -4.31 -2.05
CA GLN A 579 -16.50 -5.26 -1.05
C GLN A 579 -17.61 -4.63 -0.18
N ALA A 580 -17.35 -3.46 0.40
CA ALA A 580 -18.33 -2.76 1.23
C ALA A 580 -19.60 -2.40 0.44
N LYS A 581 -19.46 -2.03 -0.84
CA LYS A 581 -20.61 -1.76 -1.72
C LYS A 581 -21.46 -3.02 -1.93
N LYS A 582 -20.82 -4.16 -2.21
CA LYS A 582 -21.53 -5.44 -2.42
C LYS A 582 -22.25 -5.90 -1.14
N GLU A 583 -21.62 -5.74 0.02
CA GLU A 583 -22.25 -6.02 1.32
C GLU A 583 -23.46 -5.12 1.57
N ALA A 584 -23.36 -3.82 1.25
CA ALA A 584 -24.47 -2.89 1.37
C ALA A 584 -25.62 -3.20 0.39
N GLU A 585 -25.32 -3.61 -0.85
CA GLU A 585 -26.33 -4.04 -1.82
C GLU A 585 -27.07 -5.28 -1.33
N LEU A 586 -26.36 -6.32 -0.86
CA LEU A 586 -26.96 -7.54 -0.29
C LEU A 586 -27.83 -7.24 0.94
N ALA A 587 -27.32 -6.42 1.88
CA ALA A 587 -28.09 -6.02 3.05
C ALA A 587 -29.34 -5.20 2.66
N GLY A 588 -29.26 -4.40 1.60
CA GLY A 588 -30.40 -3.67 1.02
C GLY A 588 -31.47 -4.61 0.46
N GLU A 589 -31.07 -5.62 -0.32
CA GLU A 589 -31.98 -6.63 -0.88
C GLU A 589 -32.67 -7.46 0.22
N GLU A 590 -31.92 -7.91 1.24
CA GLU A 590 -32.49 -8.63 2.38
C GLU A 590 -33.47 -7.76 3.18
N SER A 591 -33.12 -6.49 3.42
CA SER A 591 -34.00 -5.54 4.11
C SER A 591 -35.29 -5.29 3.32
N GLU A 592 -35.22 -5.17 2.00
CA GLU A 592 -36.40 -5.02 1.14
C GLU A 592 -37.30 -6.25 1.15
N LYS A 593 -36.72 -7.44 1.04
CA LYS A 593 -37.47 -8.70 1.11
C LYS A 593 -38.22 -8.86 2.43
N LEU A 594 -37.57 -8.57 3.55
CA LEU A 594 -38.20 -8.63 4.87
C LEU A 594 -39.31 -7.58 5.04
N LEU A 595 -39.13 -6.38 4.51
CA LEU A 595 -40.14 -5.33 4.54
C LEU A 595 -41.41 -5.76 3.78
N LEU A 596 -41.24 -6.34 2.59
CA LEU A 596 -42.35 -6.82 1.74
C LEU A 596 -43.05 -8.06 2.30
N ASN A 597 -42.42 -8.82 3.20
CA ASN A 597 -43.08 -9.91 3.94
C ASN A 597 -44.01 -9.40 5.04
N ILE A 598 -43.83 -8.16 5.52
CA ILE A 598 -44.61 -7.58 6.62
C ILE A 598 -45.69 -6.63 6.10
N LEU A 599 -45.40 -5.91 5.02
CA LEU A 599 -46.27 -4.88 4.48
C LEU A 599 -46.55 -5.12 2.99
N PRO A 600 -47.77 -4.83 2.52
CA PRO A 600 -48.07 -4.83 1.10
C PRO A 600 -47.16 -3.86 0.35
N LYS A 601 -46.83 -4.19 -0.91
CA LYS A 601 -45.84 -3.45 -1.71
C LYS A 601 -46.12 -1.95 -1.81
N SER A 602 -47.36 -1.55 -2.12
CA SER A 602 -47.74 -0.14 -2.25
C SER A 602 -47.60 0.63 -0.94
N VAL A 603 -47.88 -0.02 0.19
CA VAL A 603 -47.74 0.55 1.55
C VAL A 603 -46.27 0.66 1.95
N ALA A 604 -45.46 -0.35 1.64
CA ALA A 604 -44.02 -0.35 1.89
C ALA A 604 -43.30 0.76 1.09
N GLU A 605 -43.70 0.98 -0.17
CA GLU A 605 -43.19 2.08 -1.01
C GLU A 605 -43.57 3.46 -0.45
N GLU A 606 -44.83 3.64 -0.01
CA GLU A 606 -45.29 4.88 0.61
C GLU A 606 -44.50 5.21 1.88
N ILE A 607 -44.25 4.22 2.75
CA ILE A 607 -43.43 4.38 3.96
C ILE A 607 -41.96 4.67 3.62
N LYS A 608 -41.39 4.04 2.58
CA LYS A 608 -40.01 4.31 2.14
C LYS A 608 -39.83 5.77 1.70
N ILE A 609 -40.83 6.36 1.04
CA ILE A 609 -40.78 7.72 0.52
C ILE A 609 -41.10 8.75 1.61
N ASN A 610 -42.18 8.53 2.36
CA ASN A 610 -42.76 9.53 3.27
C ASN A 610 -42.36 9.32 4.74
N GLY A 611 -41.87 8.13 5.10
CA GLY A 611 -41.62 7.73 6.49
C GLY A 611 -42.87 7.31 7.28
N TYR A 612 -44.07 7.47 6.70
CA TYR A 612 -45.36 7.06 7.24
C TYR A 612 -46.34 6.70 6.11
N CYS A 613 -47.42 5.98 6.43
CA CYS A 613 -48.52 5.68 5.51
C CYS A 613 -49.79 6.34 6.04
N GLU A 614 -50.52 7.09 5.20
CA GLU A 614 -51.81 7.65 5.61
C GLU A 614 -52.90 6.59 5.58
N PRO A 615 -53.85 6.58 6.54
CA PRO A 615 -55.01 5.70 6.47
C PRO A 615 -55.87 6.00 5.24
N LYS A 616 -56.22 4.97 4.47
CA LYS A 616 -57.06 5.05 3.27
C LYS A 616 -58.43 4.44 3.51
N SER A 617 -59.48 5.15 3.08
CA SER A 617 -60.86 4.65 3.11
C SER A 617 -61.16 3.87 1.84
N PHE A 618 -61.74 2.69 1.98
CA PHE A 618 -62.20 1.83 0.90
C PHE A 618 -63.70 1.62 1.04
N ASP A 619 -64.47 2.01 0.04
CA ASP A 619 -65.93 1.90 0.08
C ASP A 619 -66.42 0.44 -0.06
N GLU A 620 -65.63 -0.39 -0.76
CA GLU A 620 -66.01 -1.77 -1.10
C GLU A 620 -64.84 -2.76 -0.89
N ALA A 621 -64.60 -3.15 0.36
CA ALA A 621 -63.70 -4.25 0.70
C ALA A 621 -64.49 -5.51 1.04
N THR A 622 -63.99 -6.69 0.63
CA THR A 622 -64.58 -7.98 1.00
C THR A 622 -63.70 -8.67 2.01
N ILE A 623 -64.24 -8.93 3.20
CA ILE A 623 -63.52 -9.50 4.34
C ILE A 623 -63.94 -10.95 4.49
N LEU A 624 -62.95 -11.83 4.65
CA LEU A 624 -63.14 -13.25 4.90
C LEU A 624 -62.51 -13.61 6.25
N PHE A 625 -63.32 -14.19 7.12
CA PHE A 625 -62.89 -14.78 8.38
C PHE A 625 -63.05 -16.30 8.31
N THR A 626 -62.08 -17.01 8.88
CA THR A 626 -62.21 -18.42 9.18
C THR A 626 -61.95 -18.68 10.66
N ASP A 627 -62.48 -19.77 11.20
CA ASP A 627 -62.25 -20.18 12.58
C ASP A 627 -62.39 -21.70 12.73
N PHE A 628 -61.50 -22.33 13.48
CA PHE A 628 -61.54 -23.78 13.71
C PHE A 628 -62.51 -24.13 14.83
N ARG A 629 -63.52 -24.95 14.52
CA ARG A 629 -64.49 -25.38 15.51
C ARG A 629 -63.81 -26.27 16.57
N GLY A 630 -63.98 -25.92 17.84
CA GLY A 630 -63.52 -26.74 18.95
C GLY A 630 -62.01 -26.73 19.14
N PHE A 631 -61.29 -25.77 18.55
CA PHE A 631 -59.84 -25.62 18.67
C PHE A 631 -59.37 -25.67 20.14
N THR A 632 -60.08 -25.02 21.06
CA THR A 632 -59.72 -25.01 22.49
C THR A 632 -59.80 -26.40 23.14
N GLU A 633 -60.70 -27.28 22.69
CA GLU A 633 -60.82 -28.65 23.21
C GLU A 633 -59.77 -29.58 22.57
N VAL A 634 -59.53 -29.41 21.28
CA VAL A 634 -58.51 -30.18 20.54
C VAL A 634 -57.10 -29.82 21.02
N ALA A 635 -56.82 -28.53 21.25
CA ALA A 635 -55.55 -28.03 21.76
C ALA A 635 -55.20 -28.55 23.17
N LYS A 636 -56.18 -28.96 23.99
CA LYS A 636 -55.93 -29.57 25.31
C LYS A 636 -55.43 -31.01 25.22
N ASN A 637 -55.73 -31.70 24.12
CA ASN A 637 -55.49 -33.13 23.94
C ASN A 637 -54.36 -33.44 22.94
N MET A 638 -53.72 -32.43 22.36
CA MET A 638 -52.58 -32.56 21.44
C MET A 638 -51.30 -32.02 22.09
N GLU A 639 -50.14 -32.55 21.67
CA GLU A 639 -48.86 -31.93 22.04
C GLU A 639 -48.75 -30.54 21.43
N SER A 640 -48.16 -29.59 22.17
CA SER A 640 -48.06 -28.19 21.69
C SER A 640 -47.27 -28.07 20.37
N SER A 641 -46.29 -28.94 20.13
CA SER A 641 -45.51 -28.96 18.88
C SER A 641 -46.34 -29.46 17.69
N GLU A 642 -47.11 -30.54 17.87
CA GLU A 642 -48.00 -31.11 16.86
C GLU A 642 -49.14 -30.15 16.50
N LEU A 643 -49.76 -29.51 17.50
CA LEU A 643 -50.81 -28.51 17.31
C LEU A 643 -50.33 -27.34 16.44
N ILE A 644 -49.13 -26.81 16.74
CA ILE A 644 -48.54 -25.70 15.96
C ILE A 644 -48.23 -26.15 14.53
N THR A 645 -47.74 -27.37 14.35
CA THR A 645 -47.39 -27.91 13.03
C THR A 645 -48.64 -28.08 12.15
N GLU A 646 -49.74 -28.60 12.70
CA GLU A 646 -51.00 -28.73 11.95
C GLU A 646 -51.62 -27.36 11.63
N LEU A 647 -51.52 -26.40 12.56
CA LEU A 647 -52.01 -25.04 12.35
C LEU A 647 -51.22 -24.31 11.26
N ASP A 648 -49.89 -24.44 11.29
CA ASP A 648 -48.99 -23.88 10.29
C ASP A 648 -49.23 -24.49 8.91
N ALA A 649 -49.45 -25.80 8.82
CA ALA A 649 -49.79 -26.47 7.56
C ALA A 649 -51.10 -25.93 6.95
N CYS A 650 -52.13 -25.74 7.78
CA CYS A 650 -53.40 -25.17 7.31
C CYS A 650 -53.23 -23.71 6.86
N PHE A 651 -52.57 -22.87 7.68
CA PHE A 651 -52.37 -21.46 7.37
C PHE A 651 -51.44 -21.24 6.17
N THR A 652 -50.42 -22.08 5.98
CA THR A 652 -49.58 -22.06 4.77
C THR A 652 -50.41 -22.33 3.53
N GLN A 653 -51.29 -23.33 3.57
CA GLN A 653 -52.16 -23.62 2.43
C GLN A 653 -53.18 -22.50 2.18
N PHE A 654 -53.69 -21.87 3.25
CA PHE A 654 -54.59 -20.71 3.13
C PHE A 654 -53.85 -19.51 2.51
N ASP A 655 -52.61 -19.24 2.92
CA ASP A 655 -51.76 -18.19 2.36
C ASP A 655 -51.60 -18.38 0.83
N GLU A 656 -51.37 -19.61 0.36
CA GLU A 656 -51.30 -19.92 -1.07
C GLU A 656 -52.62 -19.67 -1.79
N ILE A 657 -53.76 -20.14 -1.24
CA ILE A 657 -55.09 -19.97 -1.84
C ILE A 657 -55.45 -18.49 -1.97
N ILE A 658 -55.17 -17.71 -0.93
CA ILE A 658 -55.50 -16.30 -0.82
C ILE A 658 -54.61 -15.48 -1.77
N SER A 659 -53.32 -15.80 -1.85
CA SER A 659 -52.40 -15.20 -2.82
C SER A 659 -52.85 -15.46 -4.27
N ARG A 660 -53.24 -16.70 -4.62
CA ARG A 660 -53.79 -17.02 -5.96
C ARG A 660 -55.08 -16.26 -6.29
N ASN A 661 -55.91 -16.04 -5.29
CA ASN A 661 -57.18 -15.32 -5.40
C ASN A 661 -57.06 -13.80 -5.17
N LYS A 662 -55.84 -13.23 -5.14
CA LYS A 662 -55.60 -11.77 -5.01
C LYS A 662 -56.27 -11.15 -3.78
N LEU A 663 -56.29 -11.88 -2.69
CA LEU A 663 -56.70 -11.40 -1.38
C LEU A 663 -55.44 -11.06 -0.58
N GLU A 664 -55.53 -10.07 0.30
CA GLU A 664 -54.44 -9.68 1.19
C GLU A 664 -54.62 -10.35 2.56
N LYS A 665 -53.59 -11.03 3.03
CA LYS A 665 -53.56 -11.57 4.40
C LYS A 665 -53.38 -10.40 5.36
N LEU A 666 -54.25 -10.30 6.36
CA LEU A 666 -54.13 -9.24 7.37
C LEU A 666 -53.42 -9.74 8.62
N LYS A 667 -53.99 -10.79 9.24
CA LYS A 667 -53.46 -11.37 10.47
C LYS A 667 -54.12 -12.70 10.78
N THR A 668 -53.51 -13.44 11.69
CA THR A 668 -54.14 -14.55 12.39
C THR A 668 -54.52 -14.07 13.80
N ILE A 669 -55.66 -14.52 14.30
CA ILE A 669 -56.17 -14.19 15.64
C ILE A 669 -56.42 -15.51 16.36
N GLY A 670 -55.37 -16.04 17.01
CA GLY A 670 -55.41 -17.40 17.55
C GLY A 670 -55.52 -18.42 16.41
N ASP A 671 -56.62 -19.17 16.42
CA ASP A 671 -57.01 -20.16 15.40
C ASP A 671 -57.82 -19.57 14.24
N SER A 672 -58.17 -18.28 14.32
CA SER A 672 -58.88 -17.59 13.26
C SER A 672 -57.91 -17.01 12.21
N TYR A 673 -58.26 -17.18 10.93
CA TYR A 673 -57.55 -16.59 9.81
C TYR A 673 -58.35 -15.42 9.21
N MET A 674 -57.71 -14.27 9.01
CA MET A 674 -58.34 -13.06 8.47
C MET A 674 -57.63 -12.56 7.20
N CYS A 675 -58.38 -12.44 6.11
CA CYS A 675 -57.94 -11.77 4.89
C CYS A 675 -59.02 -10.85 4.32
N ALA A 676 -58.61 -9.98 3.41
CA ALA A 676 -59.55 -9.12 2.71
C ALA A 676 -59.13 -8.85 1.26
N GLY A 677 -60.11 -8.72 0.38
CA GLY A 677 -59.94 -8.32 -1.01
C GLY A 677 -60.41 -6.89 -1.24
N GLY A 678 -59.87 -6.24 -2.27
CA GLY A 678 -60.15 -4.83 -2.58
C GLY A 678 -59.24 -3.85 -1.84
N LEU A 679 -58.14 -4.35 -1.29
CA LEU A 679 -57.07 -3.61 -0.61
C LEU A 679 -55.73 -4.36 -0.80
N PRO A 680 -54.57 -3.67 -0.71
CA PRO A 680 -54.41 -2.22 -0.55
C PRO A 680 -54.85 -1.40 -1.77
N ASP A 681 -55.08 -2.06 -2.91
CA ASP A 681 -55.60 -1.45 -4.13
C ASP A 681 -57.07 -1.84 -4.36
N SER A 682 -57.91 -0.88 -4.73
CA SER A 682 -59.35 -1.14 -4.93
C SER A 682 -59.60 -2.12 -6.07
N ASN A 683 -60.43 -3.14 -5.81
CA ASN A 683 -60.76 -4.19 -6.77
C ASN A 683 -62.25 -4.53 -6.74
N PHE A 684 -62.94 -4.31 -7.88
CA PHE A 684 -64.36 -4.62 -8.05
C PHE A 684 -64.67 -6.14 -8.07
N THR A 685 -63.68 -6.99 -8.33
CA THR A 685 -63.88 -8.46 -8.30
C THR A 685 -63.70 -9.07 -6.91
N SER A 686 -63.35 -8.27 -5.89
CA SER A 686 -63.08 -8.77 -4.53
C SER A 686 -64.15 -9.68 -3.94
N PRO A 687 -65.47 -9.49 -4.16
CA PRO A 687 -66.48 -10.41 -3.65
C PRO A 687 -66.44 -11.78 -4.32
N ILE A 688 -66.11 -11.82 -5.61
CA ILE A 688 -66.00 -13.06 -6.39
C ILE A 688 -64.73 -13.80 -5.99
N ASP A 689 -63.62 -13.08 -5.90
CA ASP A 689 -62.31 -13.59 -5.49
C ASP A 689 -62.38 -14.23 -4.08
N ALA A 690 -63.06 -13.57 -3.12
CA ALA A 690 -63.29 -14.10 -1.78
C ALA A 690 -64.17 -15.37 -1.77
N CYS A 691 -65.22 -15.42 -2.59
CA CYS A 691 -66.06 -16.62 -2.72
C CYS A 691 -65.31 -17.81 -3.35
N LEU A 692 -64.44 -17.56 -4.33
CA LEU A 692 -63.58 -18.60 -4.92
C LEU A 692 -62.57 -19.13 -3.88
N ALA A 693 -61.89 -18.23 -3.17
CA ALA A 693 -60.96 -18.61 -2.10
C ALA A 693 -61.66 -19.44 -1.01
N ALA A 694 -62.87 -19.05 -0.59
CA ALA A 694 -63.63 -19.80 0.40
C ALA A 694 -64.03 -21.21 -0.07
N LEU A 695 -64.38 -21.38 -1.36
CA LEU A 695 -64.66 -22.70 -1.94
C LEU A 695 -63.41 -23.58 -1.99
N GLU A 696 -62.25 -23.00 -2.35
CA GLU A 696 -60.96 -23.70 -2.33
C GLU A 696 -60.54 -24.11 -0.90
N ILE A 697 -60.69 -23.21 0.08
CA ILE A 697 -60.41 -23.49 1.50
C ILE A 697 -61.30 -24.62 1.99
N ARG A 698 -62.62 -24.58 1.72
CA ARG A 698 -63.54 -25.66 2.10
C ARG A 698 -63.13 -26.98 1.44
N SER A 699 -62.82 -26.97 0.14
CA SER A 699 -62.38 -28.17 -0.58
C SER A 699 -61.10 -28.78 0.01
N PHE A 700 -60.14 -27.95 0.42
CA PHE A 700 -58.93 -28.41 1.10
C PHE A 700 -59.25 -29.04 2.46
N MET A 701 -60.10 -28.39 3.25
CA MET A 701 -60.54 -28.94 4.55
C MET A 701 -61.32 -30.26 4.40
N ASP A 702 -62.16 -30.38 3.37
CA ASP A 702 -62.89 -31.61 3.06
C ASP A 702 -61.94 -32.75 2.65
N GLN A 703 -60.93 -32.46 1.83
CA GLN A 703 -59.88 -33.43 1.47
C GLN A 703 -59.07 -33.86 2.69
N MET A 704 -58.67 -32.91 3.53
CA MET A 704 -57.94 -33.18 4.77
C MET A 704 -58.78 -34.06 5.71
N LYS A 705 -60.08 -33.74 5.86
CA LYS A 705 -61.04 -34.53 6.63
C LYS A 705 -61.15 -35.96 6.09
N HIS A 706 -61.25 -36.13 4.77
CA HIS A 706 -61.31 -37.45 4.13
C HIS A 706 -60.05 -38.29 4.43
N ILE A 707 -58.86 -37.75 4.13
CA ILE A 707 -57.58 -38.42 4.33
C ILE A 707 -57.37 -38.80 5.79
N LYS A 708 -57.62 -37.86 6.72
CA LYS A 708 -57.45 -38.13 8.15
C LYS A 708 -58.46 -39.15 8.68
N THR A 709 -59.68 -39.16 8.16
CA THR A 709 -60.69 -40.17 8.51
C THR A 709 -60.25 -41.56 8.05
N GLU A 710 -59.69 -41.71 6.84
CA GLU A 710 -59.13 -42.98 6.35
C GLU A 710 -57.95 -43.48 7.19
N LEU A 711 -57.16 -42.55 7.74
CA LEU A 711 -56.02 -42.84 8.60
C LEU A 711 -56.38 -42.96 10.10
N ASN A 712 -57.66 -42.86 10.48
CA ASN A 712 -58.13 -42.80 11.87
C ASN A 712 -57.44 -41.72 12.72
N LEU A 713 -57.10 -40.58 12.11
CA LEU A 713 -56.51 -39.41 12.78
C LEU A 713 -57.58 -38.35 13.08
N PRO A 714 -57.42 -37.55 14.14
CA PRO A 714 -58.31 -36.43 14.43
C PRO A 714 -58.20 -35.35 13.35
N TYR A 715 -59.33 -34.78 12.92
CA TYR A 715 -59.39 -33.71 11.93
C TYR A 715 -60.09 -32.47 12.50
N TRP A 716 -59.84 -31.31 11.87
CA TRP A 716 -60.45 -30.05 12.25
C TRP A 716 -61.56 -29.69 11.28
N GLU A 717 -62.57 -28.99 11.81
CA GLU A 717 -63.65 -28.45 11.00
C GLU A 717 -63.58 -26.92 11.03
N LEU A 718 -63.86 -26.28 9.91
CA LEU A 718 -63.70 -24.85 9.73
C LEU A 718 -65.05 -24.17 9.54
N ARG A 719 -65.22 -22.98 10.12
CA ARG A 719 -66.29 -22.04 9.76
C ARG A 719 -65.72 -20.95 8.86
N ILE A 720 -66.47 -20.52 7.86
CA ILE A 720 -66.06 -19.45 6.95
C ILE A 720 -67.17 -18.41 6.88
N GLY A 721 -66.82 -17.14 7.09
CA GLY A 721 -67.71 -15.99 7.00
C GLY A 721 -67.20 -14.92 6.04
N ILE A 722 -68.06 -14.44 5.15
CA ILE A 722 -67.71 -13.40 4.16
C ILE A 722 -68.69 -12.22 4.24
N HIS A 723 -68.16 -11.01 4.28
CA HIS A 723 -68.94 -9.78 4.19
C HIS A 723 -68.23 -8.73 3.34
N THR A 724 -69.01 -7.97 2.56
CA THR A 724 -68.52 -6.87 1.73
C THR A 724 -69.08 -5.55 2.24
N GLY A 725 -68.21 -4.56 2.49
CA GLY A 725 -68.61 -3.22 2.90
C GLY A 725 -67.43 -2.27 3.07
N SER A 726 -67.68 -1.09 3.65
CA SER A 726 -66.68 -0.03 3.77
C SER A 726 -65.72 -0.27 4.95
N VAL A 727 -64.43 -0.02 4.72
CA VAL A 727 -63.35 -0.15 5.72
C VAL A 727 -62.34 0.98 5.57
N ILE A 728 -61.63 1.28 6.65
CA ILE A 728 -60.43 2.11 6.64
C ILE A 728 -59.24 1.16 6.81
N ALA A 729 -58.25 1.22 5.92
CA ALA A 729 -57.02 0.46 6.01
C ALA A 729 -55.82 1.37 6.28
N GLY A 730 -54.82 0.87 7.00
CA GLY A 730 -53.64 1.67 7.34
C GLY A 730 -52.61 0.90 8.14
N VAL A 731 -51.46 1.53 8.38
CA VAL A 731 -50.36 0.94 9.17
C VAL A 731 -50.39 1.50 10.58
N VAL A 732 -50.34 0.60 11.57
CA VAL A 732 -50.25 0.94 12.99
C VAL A 732 -48.94 0.43 13.57
N GLY A 733 -48.41 1.18 14.54
CA GLY A 733 -47.21 0.84 15.30
C GLY A 733 -45.96 1.58 14.82
N ARG A 734 -45.13 2.00 15.77
CA ARG A 734 -43.85 2.69 15.50
C ARG A 734 -42.66 1.74 15.40
N PHE A 735 -42.69 0.65 16.16
CA PHE A 735 -41.61 -0.34 16.26
C PHE A 735 -41.99 -1.71 15.68
N LYS A 736 -43.28 -2.03 15.65
CA LYS A 736 -43.85 -3.22 15.04
C LYS A 736 -44.95 -2.75 14.10
N PHE A 737 -44.62 -2.61 12.82
CA PHE A 737 -45.60 -2.21 11.81
C PHE A 737 -46.57 -3.35 11.56
N ALA A 738 -47.87 -3.03 11.54
CA ALA A 738 -48.91 -3.94 11.13
C ALA A 738 -49.86 -3.20 10.19
N TYR A 739 -50.07 -3.75 8.98
CA TYR A 739 -51.11 -3.29 8.09
C TYR A 739 -52.43 -3.98 8.45
N ASP A 740 -53.47 -3.19 8.70
CA ASP A 740 -54.73 -3.70 9.23
C ASP A 740 -55.92 -2.87 8.74
N ILE A 741 -57.14 -3.36 9.00
CA ILE A 741 -58.39 -2.70 8.62
C ILE A 741 -59.31 -2.47 9.83
N TRP A 742 -60.06 -1.37 9.78
CA TRP A 742 -61.04 -0.98 10.79
C TRP A 742 -62.37 -0.59 10.15
N GLY A 743 -63.47 -0.83 10.87
CA GLY A 743 -64.81 -0.46 10.44
C GLY A 743 -65.89 -1.44 10.91
N ASN A 744 -67.15 -1.02 10.83
CA ASN A 744 -68.29 -1.87 11.21
C ASN A 744 -68.40 -3.13 10.33
N SER A 745 -67.95 -3.07 9.07
CA SER A 745 -67.92 -4.23 8.18
C SER A 745 -67.00 -5.34 8.68
N VAL A 746 -65.91 -5.03 9.39
CA VAL A 746 -65.02 -6.04 10.01
C VAL A 746 -65.78 -6.84 11.07
N ASN A 747 -66.51 -6.13 11.94
CA ASN A 747 -67.34 -6.75 12.98
C ASN A 747 -68.47 -7.60 12.38
N THR A 748 -69.04 -7.16 11.26
CA THR A 748 -70.09 -7.90 10.55
C THR A 748 -69.53 -9.18 9.92
N ALA A 749 -68.35 -9.12 9.31
CA ALA A 749 -67.66 -10.30 8.75
C ALA A 749 -67.34 -11.34 9.84
N SER A 750 -66.80 -10.91 10.98
CA SER A 750 -66.54 -11.80 12.13
C SER A 750 -67.83 -12.45 12.67
N ARG A 751 -68.97 -11.76 12.59
CA ARG A 751 -70.27 -12.35 12.94
C ARG A 751 -70.79 -13.34 11.91
N MET A 752 -70.54 -13.09 10.63
CA MET A 752 -70.86 -14.06 9.56
C MET A 752 -70.12 -15.38 9.80
N GLU A 753 -68.87 -15.33 10.26
CA GLU A 753 -68.10 -16.52 10.60
C GLU A 753 -68.65 -17.17 11.88
N SER A 754 -68.71 -16.44 13.00
CA SER A 754 -69.04 -17.03 14.30
C SER A 754 -70.46 -17.57 14.39
N SER A 755 -71.40 -16.97 13.63
CA SER A 755 -72.77 -17.49 13.45
C SER A 755 -72.87 -18.51 12.31
N GLY A 756 -71.76 -18.87 11.67
CA GLY A 756 -71.62 -19.83 10.57
C GLY A 756 -71.99 -21.27 10.96
N ILE A 757 -72.38 -22.07 9.98
CA ILE A 757 -72.49 -23.53 10.14
C ILE A 757 -71.10 -24.10 9.87
N VAL A 758 -70.70 -25.06 10.70
CA VAL A 758 -69.43 -25.76 10.56
C VAL A 758 -69.36 -26.50 9.22
N GLY A 759 -68.26 -26.34 8.49
CA GLY A 759 -68.06 -26.94 7.17
C GLY A 759 -68.75 -26.20 6.02
N GLU A 760 -69.47 -25.11 6.31
CA GLU A 760 -70.22 -24.34 5.31
C GLU A 760 -69.69 -22.91 5.20
N ILE A 761 -69.90 -22.30 4.03
CA ILE A 761 -69.47 -20.93 3.75
C ILE A 761 -70.67 -20.00 3.93
N ASN A 762 -70.59 -19.11 4.90
CA ASN A 762 -71.65 -18.16 5.24
C ASN A 762 -71.33 -16.78 4.66
N ILE A 763 -72.26 -16.19 3.91
CA ILE A 763 -72.09 -14.87 3.29
C ILE A 763 -73.22 -13.93 3.68
N SER A 764 -72.89 -12.65 3.87
CA SER A 764 -73.88 -11.60 4.14
C SER A 764 -74.73 -11.26 2.90
N GLN A 765 -75.89 -10.63 3.10
CA GLN A 765 -76.71 -10.03 2.03
C GLN A 765 -75.89 -9.17 1.06
N ALA A 766 -75.03 -8.30 1.58
CA ALA A 766 -74.22 -7.38 0.77
C ALA A 766 -73.27 -8.13 -0.19
N THR A 767 -72.69 -9.24 0.27
CA THR A 767 -71.87 -10.11 -0.57
C THR A 767 -72.74 -10.91 -1.54
N TYR A 768 -73.86 -11.47 -1.08
CA TYR A 768 -74.80 -12.23 -1.90
C TYR A 768 -75.27 -11.44 -3.12
N ASP A 769 -75.68 -10.18 -2.96
CA ASP A 769 -76.16 -9.35 -4.07
C ASP A 769 -75.10 -9.16 -5.17
N LYS A 770 -73.82 -9.17 -4.80
CA LYS A 770 -72.68 -9.02 -5.70
C LYS A 770 -72.20 -10.34 -6.34
N VAL A 771 -72.66 -11.50 -5.87
CA VAL A 771 -72.15 -12.81 -6.35
C VAL A 771 -73.24 -13.78 -6.80
N ARG A 772 -74.52 -13.55 -6.45
CA ARG A 772 -75.67 -14.45 -6.71
C ARG A 772 -75.89 -14.83 -8.16
N PHE A 773 -75.33 -14.08 -9.12
CA PHE A 773 -75.43 -14.40 -10.54
C PHE A 773 -74.45 -15.50 -10.98
N LEU A 774 -73.30 -15.64 -10.32
CA LEU A 774 -72.29 -16.68 -10.58
C LEU A 774 -72.42 -17.90 -9.67
N PHE A 775 -72.80 -17.68 -8.41
CA PHE A 775 -72.81 -18.74 -7.41
C PHE A 775 -74.22 -19.15 -7.01
N GLN A 776 -74.36 -20.43 -6.64
CA GLN A 776 -75.57 -20.96 -6.04
C GLN A 776 -75.52 -20.74 -4.53
N CYS A 777 -76.48 -19.98 -4.01
CA CYS A 777 -76.58 -19.70 -2.57
C CYS A 777 -77.99 -19.98 -2.04
N GLU A 778 -78.07 -20.39 -0.78
CA GLU A 778 -79.31 -20.74 -0.09
C GLU A 778 -79.55 -19.77 1.07
N HIS A 779 -80.77 -19.24 1.19
CA HIS A 779 -81.11 -18.34 2.28
C HIS A 779 -81.21 -19.11 3.61
N ARG A 780 -80.51 -18.63 4.63
CA ARG A 780 -80.34 -19.32 5.91
C ARG A 780 -81.14 -18.71 7.07
N GLY A 781 -81.52 -17.44 6.96
CA GLY A 781 -82.18 -16.69 8.03
C GLY A 781 -81.39 -15.45 8.44
N LYS A 782 -81.85 -14.80 9.50
CA LYS A 782 -81.33 -13.50 9.96
C LYS A 782 -80.52 -13.63 11.25
N ILE A 783 -79.44 -12.86 11.36
CA ILE A 783 -78.77 -12.63 12.65
C ILE A 783 -79.00 -11.19 13.11
N ILE A 784 -79.06 -11.02 14.43
CA ILE A 784 -79.09 -9.70 15.05
C ILE A 784 -77.66 -9.34 15.45
N ASP A 785 -77.23 -8.20 14.95
CA ASP A 785 -75.95 -7.60 15.23
C ASP A 785 -75.97 -6.94 16.65
N LYS A 786 -74.83 -6.60 17.27
CA LYS A 786 -74.78 -5.96 18.62
C LYS A 786 -75.45 -4.58 18.65
N ASN A 787 -75.63 -3.94 17.49
CA ASN A 787 -76.33 -2.66 17.35
C ASN A 787 -77.84 -2.85 17.12
N GLY A 788 -78.34 -4.09 17.10
CA GLY A 788 -79.75 -4.43 16.89
C GLY A 788 -80.17 -4.56 15.42
N GLU A 789 -79.24 -4.42 14.47
CA GLU A 789 -79.52 -4.55 13.04
C GLU A 789 -79.70 -6.01 12.62
N ARG A 790 -80.64 -6.26 11.71
CA ARG A 790 -80.92 -7.62 11.20
C ARG A 790 -80.22 -7.82 9.87
N HIS A 791 -79.30 -8.77 9.82
CA HIS A 791 -78.55 -9.12 8.62
C HIS A 791 -79.03 -10.46 8.07
N ASP A 792 -79.47 -10.49 6.82
CA ASP A 792 -79.79 -11.73 6.09
C ASP A 792 -78.49 -12.48 5.75
N MET A 793 -78.51 -13.80 5.96
CA MET A 793 -77.39 -14.69 5.70
C MET A 793 -77.73 -15.72 4.62
N TYR A 794 -76.71 -16.06 3.83
CA TYR A 794 -76.78 -17.06 2.78
C TYR A 794 -75.66 -18.07 2.90
N LEU A 795 -75.94 -19.33 2.59
CA LEU A 795 -74.93 -20.37 2.45
C LEU A 795 -74.46 -20.44 0.99
N LEU A 796 -73.17 -20.27 0.76
CA LEU A 796 -72.54 -20.45 -0.54
C LEU A 796 -72.24 -21.95 -0.77
N LYS A 797 -72.90 -22.57 -1.76
CA LYS A 797 -72.78 -24.01 -2.01
C LYS A 797 -71.74 -24.34 -3.07
N HIS A 798 -71.94 -23.86 -4.29
CA HIS A 798 -71.10 -24.15 -5.46
C HIS A 798 -71.26 -23.06 -6.52
N ILE A 799 -70.37 -23.04 -7.51
CA ILE A 799 -70.53 -22.22 -8.71
C ILE A 799 -71.70 -22.79 -9.53
N LYS A 800 -72.61 -21.95 -10.03
CA LYS A 800 -73.77 -22.44 -10.81
C LYS A 800 -73.29 -23.29 -11.99
N ALA A 801 -74.01 -24.37 -12.31
CA ALA A 801 -73.64 -25.34 -13.35
C ALA A 801 -73.29 -24.70 -14.71
N LYS A 802 -73.94 -23.59 -15.08
CA LYS A 802 -73.63 -22.84 -16.32
C LYS A 802 -72.20 -22.27 -16.36
N TYR A 803 -71.63 -21.94 -15.20
CA TYR A 803 -70.34 -21.26 -15.05
C TYR A 803 -69.25 -22.15 -14.47
N SER A 804 -69.50 -23.45 -14.34
CA SER A 804 -68.56 -24.40 -13.75
C SER A 804 -68.40 -25.65 -14.60
N LYS A 805 -67.25 -26.33 -14.45
CA LYS A 805 -67.04 -27.69 -14.98
C LYS A 805 -67.64 -28.73 -14.03
N ASP A 806 -67.29 -28.65 -12.74
CA ASP A 806 -67.65 -29.65 -11.71
C ASP A 806 -68.30 -29.02 -10.45
N GLY A 807 -68.90 -27.85 -10.57
CA GLY A 807 -69.44 -27.06 -9.45
C GLY A 807 -68.40 -26.29 -8.61
N LEU A 808 -67.12 -26.66 -8.71
CA LEU A 808 -66.01 -26.03 -7.97
C LEU A 808 -65.06 -25.22 -8.87
N VAL A 809 -64.80 -25.69 -10.09
CA VAL A 809 -63.84 -25.06 -11.01
C VAL A 809 -64.57 -24.14 -11.99
N PRO A 810 -64.19 -22.86 -12.13
CA PRO A 810 -64.75 -21.95 -13.13
C PRO A 810 -64.51 -22.40 -14.59
N ASN A 811 -65.49 -22.20 -15.47
CA ASN A 811 -65.33 -22.40 -16.92
C ASN A 811 -65.08 -21.08 -17.68
N ASP A 812 -64.92 -21.12 -19.00
CA ASP A 812 -64.60 -19.92 -19.80
C ASP A 812 -65.71 -18.85 -19.75
N SER A 813 -66.96 -19.26 -19.57
CA SER A 813 -68.10 -18.33 -19.42
C SER A 813 -68.03 -17.55 -18.10
N PHE A 814 -67.54 -18.17 -17.02
CA PHE A 814 -67.27 -17.48 -15.76
C PHE A 814 -66.22 -16.38 -15.96
N TRP A 815 -65.09 -16.72 -16.56
CA TRP A 815 -63.98 -15.79 -16.78
C TRP A 815 -64.34 -14.64 -17.71
N SER A 816 -65.21 -14.87 -18.70
CA SER A 816 -65.75 -13.80 -19.55
C SER A 816 -66.53 -12.75 -18.73
N ILE A 817 -67.36 -13.17 -17.78
CA ILE A 817 -68.11 -12.27 -16.90
C ILE A 817 -67.16 -11.60 -15.90
N TYR A 818 -66.26 -12.37 -15.29
CA TYR A 818 -65.25 -11.85 -14.37
C TYR A 818 -64.43 -10.72 -14.99
N ASN A 819 -63.93 -10.91 -16.21
CA ASN A 819 -63.13 -9.90 -16.93
C ASN A 819 -63.93 -8.63 -17.24
N LYS A 820 -65.23 -8.75 -17.53
CA LYS A 820 -66.11 -7.58 -17.71
C LYS A 820 -66.28 -6.78 -16.42
N ILE A 821 -66.45 -7.47 -15.28
CA ILE A 821 -66.56 -6.83 -13.97
C ILE A 821 -65.22 -6.17 -13.59
N LYS A 822 -64.10 -6.84 -13.88
CA LYS A 822 -62.75 -6.30 -13.67
C LYS A 822 -62.52 -4.99 -14.45
N GLN A 823 -63.12 -4.86 -15.63
CA GLN A 823 -63.10 -3.63 -16.44
C GLN A 823 -64.11 -2.55 -15.97
N GLY A 824 -64.85 -2.79 -14.89
CA GLY A 824 -65.80 -1.82 -14.31
C GLY A 824 -67.25 -1.97 -14.79
N SER A 825 -67.61 -3.07 -15.47
CA SER A 825 -69.00 -3.29 -15.91
C SER A 825 -69.92 -3.55 -14.71
N LYS A 826 -71.00 -2.76 -14.59
CA LYS A 826 -72.06 -2.99 -13.59
C LYS A 826 -73.05 -4.04 -14.07
N ILE A 827 -73.46 -4.92 -13.16
CA ILE A 827 -74.45 -5.96 -13.46
C ILE A 827 -75.83 -5.44 -13.11
N VAL A 828 -76.71 -5.40 -14.12
CA VAL A 828 -78.13 -5.11 -13.94
C VAL A 828 -78.90 -6.42 -14.03
N LEU A 829 -79.48 -6.85 -12.91
CA LEU A 829 -80.35 -8.02 -12.88
C LEU A 829 -81.75 -7.60 -13.30
N LYS A 830 -82.19 -8.01 -14.49
CA LYS A 830 -83.59 -7.83 -14.90
C LYS A 830 -84.49 -8.55 -13.90
N SER A 831 -85.38 -7.81 -13.24
CA SER A 831 -86.32 -8.37 -12.28
C SER A 831 -87.28 -9.34 -13.00
N LYS A 832 -87.74 -10.37 -12.30
CA LYS A 832 -88.67 -11.38 -12.84
C LYS A 832 -90.09 -10.83 -13.10
N VAL A 833 -90.32 -9.53 -12.87
CA VAL A 833 -91.64 -8.87 -12.94
C VAL A 833 -91.96 -8.34 -14.35
N GLU A 834 -90.98 -8.17 -15.25
CA GLU A 834 -91.21 -7.64 -16.60
C GLU A 834 -91.46 -8.71 -17.69
N ARG A 835 -91.80 -9.96 -17.31
CA ARG A 835 -92.15 -11.01 -18.30
C ARG A 835 -93.64 -11.11 -18.65
N GLU A 836 -94.49 -10.30 -18.04
CA GLU A 836 -95.89 -10.16 -18.44
C GLU A 836 -96.17 -8.69 -18.81
N GLY A 837 -95.96 -8.33 -20.09
CA GLY A 837 -96.26 -6.97 -20.55
C GLY A 837 -95.58 -6.57 -21.86
N ILE A 838 -96.06 -7.15 -22.97
CA ILE A 838 -96.30 -6.53 -24.29
C ILE A 838 -95.27 -5.50 -24.84
N PHE A 839 -94.65 -5.91 -25.97
CA PHE A 839 -93.81 -5.23 -26.99
C PHE A 839 -92.35 -4.86 -26.66
#